data_AF-A0A1I7UIA1-F1
#
_entry.id   AF-A0A1I7UIA1-F1
#
_cell.length_a   1.000
_cell.length_b   1.000
_cell.length_c   1.000
_cell.angle_alpha   90.00
_cell.angle_beta   90.00
_cell.angle_gamma   90.00
#
_symmetry.space_group_name_H-M   'P 1'
#
loop_
_entity.id
_entity.type
_entity.pdbx_description
1 polymer ?
#
loop_
_entity_poly.entity_id
_entity_poly.type
_entity_poly.pdbx_seq_one_letter_code
_entity_poly.pdbx_strand_id
1 'polypeptide(L)'
;MDLHNRLAGVDQKKFYDLPFDVIEKIVEYLDFESQMKLRRVCHGLKNIMDQVKPPIDRLKCDFNYPKTANLFYASKYYKRFQYYNGENCKERAFNAMEIILSNPRLRLDSFECGEYSFDLSGDDHKLIEQLNALNHQLEITEITMRHLKTETMIALLKATKPGTLEEVRITEWIKPEDIDKLAELDQWKQAKRLRIDTYLADFSRQSQNFHHFEFIQCRVGEISVDDLMAMKNSFIMCIMGLPMPTEIDKVLGLTQVTFPYIGRFKIPNSNEFLEFTFLPLITQMDLHNRLTNLNLNQKTFNDLPFETIEQIVEYLDFESQMRLRTLSRALQNIVDQVKPTIDHLRYDFNYHRMVIINCVSRYSSCHNSYIGENYKNKAFNDMKIILSNPKLRLESFIYYNQEFHEDHQKLIELLNSLNHKLEITKLVISQPRNERVMDILKAIKTGTLEELIIRCFPHEIINIDGLVDLDQWKQAKTLTIVGVFPDFSHQFHHFRHFESLELSVNDISINAMMDMKTAFSENPNFDRCIIRPTIRPPTSVIKEQLGLTDVSHGTGFYIGRWNIPDSEDHLEFLVSKSAIYTPMSKFLDNHPTALEALILYDIEKWRTADRSYRNLCELIGEDAISEEDFEELYRKLIKGKKTHPLDLRLCILSDVIERKSSSQSFIDTNKIIRSKDIDYQEFKFWFDTLFYGSRDLDQKTFSDLPFETISIIVEFLDFKSQARLRQVSHGLRNIVDRVKPSVQHLSFSFYTSGGINSFSISYGLNYRGFYDVAFWSTRYDGENEGVLKDLEILLRNPKLQLDSLHLGNQTDAEKDEKLIDMVNSLNHKLKVTRFETGFIKTEKLIASLKSVKPGTLEEISFKIDEPMSSIDRLAKLEQWKQAKHVEVYSVHTDFFPNFHHFHHFESLRTSVKSISMNDLLTMRNVYSENVNFKHCSIKVTNKPLTRVIEERLGLAELREENHVMFEFNFDFFLRGRSSYFGRYNIPDSKDYLLFDIDKFGIKVRRKSA
;
A
#
# COMPACT_ATOMS: atom_id res chain seq x y z
N MET A 1 -50.28 -7.36 0.57
CA MET A 1 -50.86 -7.61 -0.76
C MET A 1 -50.98 -6.31 -1.57
N ASP A 2 -49.98 -5.41 -1.55
CA ASP A 2 -50.10 -4.15 -2.33
C ASP A 2 -48.75 -3.47 -2.64
N LEU A 3 -47.74 -4.24 -3.03
CA LEU A 3 -46.46 -3.69 -3.54
C LEU A 3 -46.23 -4.01 -5.02
N HIS A 4 -46.99 -4.95 -5.60
CA HIS A 4 -46.81 -5.38 -7.00
C HIS A 4 -47.53 -4.48 -8.02
N ASN A 5 -48.53 -3.69 -7.60
CA ASN A 5 -49.37 -2.92 -8.52
C ASN A 5 -48.94 -1.46 -8.74
N ARG A 6 -47.95 -0.94 -8.01
CA ARG A 6 -47.48 0.46 -8.16
C ARG A 6 -46.31 0.65 -9.13
N LEU A 7 -45.77 -0.43 -9.70
CA LEU A 7 -44.62 -0.39 -10.61
C LEU A 7 -44.97 -0.70 -12.08
N ALA A 8 -46.25 -0.87 -12.42
CA ALA A 8 -46.68 -1.26 -13.77
C ALA A 8 -46.67 -0.10 -14.81
N GLY A 9 -45.92 0.98 -14.58
CA GLY A 9 -45.95 2.16 -15.45
C GLY A 9 -44.64 2.94 -15.59
N VAL A 10 -43.51 2.44 -15.07
CA VAL A 10 -42.20 3.07 -15.28
C VAL A 10 -41.32 2.06 -15.99
N ASP A 11 -40.90 2.38 -17.22
CA ASP A 11 -39.86 1.65 -17.93
C ASP A 11 -38.67 1.44 -16.99
N GLN A 12 -38.49 0.21 -16.51
CA GLN A 12 -37.38 -0.16 -15.65
C GLN A 12 -36.10 -0.12 -16.49
N LYS A 13 -35.42 1.03 -16.48
CA LYS A 13 -34.07 1.15 -17.03
C LYS A 13 -33.12 0.27 -16.23
N LYS A 14 -32.59 -0.76 -16.86
CA LYS A 14 -31.55 -1.67 -16.36
C LYS A 14 -30.21 -0.96 -16.41
N PHE A 15 -29.20 -1.49 -15.73
CA PHE A 15 -27.86 -0.89 -15.67
C PHE A 15 -27.24 -0.62 -17.05
N TYR A 16 -27.56 -1.43 -18.07
CA TYR A 16 -27.11 -1.25 -19.45
C TYR A 16 -27.98 -0.30 -20.29
N ASP A 17 -29.08 0.21 -19.73
CA ASP A 17 -29.90 1.28 -20.33
C ASP A 17 -29.35 2.67 -19.94
N LEU A 18 -28.25 2.71 -19.18
CA LEU A 18 -27.46 3.91 -18.94
C LEU A 18 -26.61 4.23 -20.19
N PRO A 19 -26.40 5.52 -20.51
CA PRO A 19 -25.47 5.93 -21.55
C PRO A 19 -24.07 5.33 -21.34
N PHE A 20 -23.42 4.89 -22.42
CA PHE A 20 -22.15 4.18 -22.37
C PHE A 20 -21.06 4.98 -21.64
N ASP A 21 -21.04 6.29 -21.81
CA ASP A 21 -20.13 7.24 -21.14
C ASP A 21 -20.32 7.30 -19.61
N VAL A 22 -21.55 7.08 -19.12
CA VAL A 22 -21.84 7.00 -17.68
C VAL A 22 -21.33 5.68 -17.12
N ILE A 23 -21.54 4.57 -17.83
CA ILE A 23 -21.04 3.26 -17.41
C ILE A 23 -19.51 3.24 -17.46
N GLU A 24 -18.90 3.80 -18.51
CA GLU A 24 -17.45 3.93 -18.66
C GLU A 24 -16.85 4.70 -17.47
N LYS A 25 -17.40 5.87 -17.11
CA LYS A 25 -16.97 6.61 -15.91
C LYS A 25 -17.13 5.84 -14.61
N ILE A 26 -18.26 5.16 -14.42
CA ILE A 26 -18.48 4.34 -13.21
C ILE A 26 -17.39 3.27 -13.10
N VAL A 27 -17.07 2.62 -14.21
CA VAL A 27 -16.09 1.53 -14.29
C VAL A 27 -14.67 2.04 -14.12
N GLU A 28 -14.34 3.24 -14.60
CA GLU A 28 -13.04 3.90 -14.37
C GLU A 28 -12.76 4.16 -12.87
N TYR A 29 -13.79 4.36 -12.04
CA TYR A 29 -13.64 4.51 -10.58
C TYR A 29 -13.55 3.18 -9.81
N LEU A 30 -13.76 2.04 -10.47
CA LEU A 30 -13.70 0.73 -9.83
C LEU A 30 -12.27 0.18 -9.85
N ASP A 31 -11.88 -0.49 -8.77
CA ASP A 31 -10.64 -1.27 -8.79
C ASP A 31 -10.74 -2.45 -9.76
N PHE A 32 -9.57 -2.96 -10.18
CA PHE A 32 -9.52 -4.05 -11.17
C PHE A 32 -10.29 -5.30 -10.72
N GLU A 33 -10.35 -5.60 -9.41
CA GLU A 33 -11.13 -6.75 -8.93
C GLU A 33 -12.64 -6.54 -9.12
N SER A 34 -13.11 -5.33 -8.85
CA SER A 34 -14.50 -4.94 -9.01
C SER A 34 -14.90 -4.94 -10.48
N GLN A 35 -14.02 -4.48 -11.38
CA GLN A 35 -14.21 -4.61 -12.83
C GLN A 35 -14.32 -6.08 -13.24
N MET A 36 -13.46 -6.95 -12.71
CA MET A 36 -13.46 -8.38 -13.01
C MET A 36 -14.70 -9.13 -12.48
N LYS A 37 -15.25 -8.68 -11.35
CA LYS A 37 -16.53 -9.18 -10.82
C LYS A 37 -17.67 -8.76 -11.74
N LEU A 38 -17.72 -7.49 -12.17
CA LEU A 38 -18.73 -6.99 -13.12
C LEU A 38 -18.66 -7.69 -14.48
N ARG A 39 -17.46 -7.99 -14.96
CA ARG A 39 -17.22 -8.73 -16.21
C ARG A 39 -17.91 -10.10 -16.23
N ARG A 40 -18.12 -10.73 -15.06
CA ARG A 40 -18.75 -12.05 -14.92
C ARG A 40 -20.28 -12.01 -14.84
N VAL A 41 -20.90 -10.82 -14.76
CA VAL A 41 -22.34 -10.67 -14.50
C VAL A 41 -23.19 -10.99 -15.74
N CYS A 42 -22.88 -10.38 -16.89
CA CYS A 42 -23.61 -10.63 -18.14
C CYS A 42 -22.76 -10.30 -19.37
N HIS A 43 -23.19 -10.75 -20.56
CA HIS A 43 -22.48 -10.49 -21.82
C HIS A 43 -22.33 -8.99 -22.15
N GLY A 44 -23.33 -8.17 -21.83
CA GLY A 44 -23.28 -6.73 -22.04
C GLY A 44 -22.19 -6.06 -21.20
N LEU A 45 -22.14 -6.37 -19.89
CA LEU A 45 -21.10 -5.84 -19.00
C LEU A 45 -19.72 -6.41 -19.31
N LYS A 46 -19.64 -7.68 -19.70
CA LYS A 46 -18.39 -8.27 -20.20
C LYS A 46 -17.84 -7.45 -21.37
N ASN A 47 -18.65 -7.15 -22.37
CA ASN A 47 -18.24 -6.36 -23.53
C ASN A 47 -17.80 -4.94 -23.12
N ILE A 48 -18.47 -4.31 -22.15
CA ILE A 48 -18.07 -2.99 -21.65
C ILE A 48 -16.75 -3.09 -20.87
N MET A 49 -16.57 -4.06 -19.98
CA MET A 49 -15.33 -4.23 -19.21
C MET A 49 -14.14 -4.56 -20.12
N ASP A 50 -14.36 -5.35 -21.18
CA ASP A 50 -13.35 -5.67 -22.19
C ASP A 50 -12.97 -4.44 -23.04
N GLN A 51 -13.80 -3.39 -23.02
CA GLN A 51 -13.55 -2.12 -23.70
C GLN A 51 -12.99 -1.04 -22.79
N VAL A 52 -13.07 -1.11 -21.47
CA VAL A 52 -12.53 -0.07 -20.57
C VAL A 52 -11.05 -0.32 -20.26
N LYS A 53 -10.25 0.76 -20.14
CA LYS A 53 -8.84 0.65 -19.71
C LYS A 53 -8.80 0.09 -18.27
N PRO A 54 -8.12 -1.04 -18.01
CA PRO A 54 -7.96 -1.53 -16.65
C PRO A 54 -7.07 -0.56 -15.85
N PRO A 55 -7.37 -0.30 -14.55
CA PRO A 55 -6.58 0.57 -13.69
C PRO A 55 -5.35 -0.22 -13.18
N ILE A 56 -4.50 -0.64 -14.10
CA ILE A 56 -3.25 -1.35 -13.87
C ILE A 56 -2.18 -0.64 -14.69
N ASP A 57 -1.22 -0.04 -13.99
CA ASP A 57 -0.05 0.61 -14.59
C ASP A 57 1.19 -0.27 -14.44
N ARG A 58 1.20 -1.22 -13.49
CA ARG A 58 2.33 -2.14 -13.23
C ARG A 58 1.84 -3.56 -13.05
N LEU A 59 2.50 -4.49 -13.74
CA LEU A 59 2.22 -5.92 -13.67
C LEU A 59 3.52 -6.66 -13.31
N LYS A 60 3.45 -7.58 -12.36
CA LYS A 60 4.56 -8.45 -11.99
C LYS A 60 4.08 -9.88 -11.78
N CYS A 61 4.75 -10.84 -12.38
CA CYS A 61 4.43 -12.26 -12.23
C CYS A 61 5.67 -13.03 -11.79
N ASP A 62 5.59 -13.62 -10.59
CA ASP A 62 6.69 -14.35 -9.95
C ASP A 62 6.31 -15.81 -9.72
N PHE A 63 7.00 -16.74 -10.36
CA PHE A 63 6.80 -18.16 -10.11
C PHE A 63 7.82 -18.65 -9.07
N ASN A 64 7.38 -18.78 -7.81
CA ASN A 64 8.27 -19.10 -6.68
C ASN A 64 8.17 -20.60 -6.34
N TYR A 65 9.26 -21.36 -6.35
CA TYR A 65 9.27 -22.79 -5.96
C TYR A 65 8.29 -23.67 -6.80
N PRO A 66 8.43 -25.00 -6.84
CA PRO A 66 7.60 -25.86 -7.70
C PRO A 66 6.08 -25.83 -7.42
N LYS A 67 5.60 -25.14 -6.36
CA LYS A 67 4.17 -25.11 -5.96
C LYS A 67 3.62 -23.73 -5.56
N THR A 68 4.31 -22.62 -5.86
CA THR A 68 3.73 -21.29 -5.66
C THR A 68 3.90 -20.38 -6.88
N ALA A 69 2.94 -19.50 -7.13
CA ALA A 69 2.97 -18.49 -8.18
C ALA A 69 2.30 -17.22 -7.66
N ASN A 70 2.88 -16.07 -7.93
CA ASN A 70 2.42 -14.78 -7.44
C ASN A 70 2.14 -13.86 -8.62
N LEU A 71 0.96 -13.26 -8.63
CA LEU A 71 0.60 -12.22 -9.58
C LEU A 71 0.38 -10.92 -8.79
N PHE A 72 1.24 -9.94 -9.06
CA PHE A 72 1.16 -8.59 -8.52
C PHE A 72 0.68 -7.64 -9.62
N TYR A 73 -0.27 -6.80 -9.26
CA TYR A 73 -0.65 -5.69 -10.13
C TYR A 73 -0.96 -4.46 -9.28
N ALA A 74 -0.59 -3.30 -9.81
CA ALA A 74 -0.75 -2.03 -9.14
C ALA A 74 -1.09 -0.90 -10.11
N SER A 75 -1.70 0.14 -9.57
CA SER A 75 -1.85 1.45 -10.18
C SER A 75 -1.49 2.54 -9.18
N LYS A 76 -1.55 3.81 -9.63
CA LYS A 76 -1.32 4.98 -8.78
C LYS A 76 -2.11 4.98 -7.44
N TYR A 77 -3.28 4.35 -7.40
CA TYR A 77 -4.20 4.39 -6.24
C TYR A 77 -4.34 3.05 -5.49
N TYR A 78 -3.79 1.96 -6.04
CA TYR A 78 -4.10 0.62 -5.57
C TYR A 78 -2.92 -0.35 -5.78
N LYS A 79 -2.70 -1.25 -4.82
CA LYS A 79 -1.69 -2.32 -4.92
C LYS A 79 -2.32 -3.64 -4.50
N ARG A 80 -2.13 -4.70 -5.29
CA ARG A 80 -2.60 -6.04 -4.93
C ARG A 80 -1.57 -7.11 -5.22
N PHE A 81 -1.59 -8.10 -4.34
CA PHE A 81 -0.82 -9.33 -4.44
C PHE A 81 -1.80 -10.50 -4.45
N GLN A 82 -1.72 -11.34 -5.49
CA GLN A 82 -2.44 -12.61 -5.57
C GLN A 82 -1.44 -13.76 -5.43
N TYR A 83 -1.67 -14.61 -4.43
CA TYR A 83 -0.83 -15.75 -4.13
C TYR A 83 -1.54 -17.04 -4.52
N TYR A 84 -0.95 -17.80 -5.44
CA TYR A 84 -1.43 -19.11 -5.89
C TYR A 84 -0.57 -20.20 -5.28
N ASN A 85 -1.15 -21.05 -4.43
CA ASN A 85 -0.47 -22.16 -3.76
C ASN A 85 -1.06 -23.51 -4.16
N GLY A 86 -0.22 -24.55 -4.25
CA GLY A 86 -0.63 -25.94 -4.48
C GLY A 86 -0.47 -26.40 -5.92
N GLU A 87 -1.02 -27.58 -6.24
CA GLU A 87 -1.05 -28.08 -7.63
C GLU A 87 -1.80 -27.09 -8.54
N ASN A 88 -1.33 -26.93 -9.78
CA ASN A 88 -1.84 -25.98 -10.77
C ASN A 88 -1.78 -24.50 -10.33
N CYS A 89 -0.88 -24.12 -9.41
CA CYS A 89 -0.68 -22.72 -9.05
C CYS A 89 -0.24 -21.86 -10.24
N LYS A 90 0.71 -22.36 -11.04
CA LYS A 90 1.20 -21.69 -12.26
C LYS A 90 0.08 -21.52 -13.28
N GLU A 91 -0.72 -22.57 -13.51
CA GLU A 91 -1.86 -22.52 -14.41
C GLU A 91 -2.91 -21.46 -14.00
N ARG A 92 -3.21 -21.35 -12.70
CA ARG A 92 -4.14 -20.32 -12.21
C ARG A 92 -3.57 -18.92 -12.35
N ALA A 93 -2.28 -18.73 -12.09
CA ALA A 93 -1.61 -17.47 -12.32
C ALA A 93 -1.64 -17.08 -13.81
N PHE A 94 -1.34 -18.02 -14.71
CA PHE A 94 -1.44 -17.82 -16.16
C PHE A 94 -2.86 -17.45 -16.58
N ASN A 95 -3.90 -18.15 -16.12
CA ASN A 95 -5.28 -17.82 -16.48
C ASN A 95 -5.69 -16.41 -16.01
N ALA A 96 -5.22 -15.98 -14.84
CA ALA A 96 -5.50 -14.63 -14.34
C ALA A 96 -4.78 -13.55 -15.16
N MET A 97 -3.52 -13.83 -15.53
CA MET A 97 -2.72 -12.94 -16.36
C MET A 97 -3.27 -12.83 -17.79
N GLU A 98 -3.75 -13.92 -18.38
CA GLU A 98 -4.40 -13.94 -19.70
C GLU A 98 -5.52 -12.91 -19.80
N ILE A 99 -6.32 -12.78 -18.74
CA ILE A 99 -7.43 -11.83 -18.71
C ILE A 99 -6.92 -10.39 -18.72
N ILE A 100 -5.82 -10.10 -18.02
CA ILE A 100 -5.20 -8.78 -17.98
C ILE A 100 -4.63 -8.45 -19.36
N LEU A 101 -3.79 -9.36 -19.90
CA LEU A 101 -3.09 -9.17 -21.16
C LEU A 101 -4.05 -9.13 -22.36
N SER A 102 -5.23 -9.76 -22.27
CA SER A 102 -6.23 -9.75 -23.35
C SER A 102 -6.93 -8.40 -23.54
N ASN A 103 -6.73 -7.41 -22.67
CA ASN A 103 -7.38 -6.09 -22.79
C ASN A 103 -6.58 -5.14 -23.71
N PRO A 104 -7.11 -4.73 -24.87
CA PRO A 104 -6.38 -3.91 -25.85
C PRO A 104 -6.09 -2.47 -25.39
N ARG A 105 -6.78 -2.00 -24.35
CA ARG A 105 -6.54 -0.69 -23.74
C ARG A 105 -5.55 -0.76 -22.57
N LEU A 106 -5.00 -1.93 -22.23
CA LEU A 106 -3.97 -2.07 -21.21
C LEU A 106 -2.74 -1.25 -21.59
N ARG A 107 -2.23 -0.43 -20.65
CA ARG A 107 -1.02 0.36 -20.77
C ARG A 107 -0.18 0.12 -19.52
N LEU A 108 1.02 -0.40 -19.66
CA LEU A 108 1.89 -0.74 -18.54
C LEU A 108 3.12 0.17 -18.53
N ASP A 109 3.33 0.87 -17.43
CA ASP A 109 4.61 1.52 -17.13
C ASP A 109 5.69 0.44 -16.96
N SER A 110 5.36 -0.67 -16.29
CA SER A 110 6.30 -1.79 -16.14
C SER A 110 5.62 -3.16 -16.14
N PHE A 111 6.26 -4.11 -16.82
CA PHE A 111 5.94 -5.52 -16.78
C PHE A 111 7.16 -6.36 -16.36
N GLU A 112 7.07 -7.00 -15.20
CA GLU A 112 8.10 -7.93 -14.69
C GLU A 112 7.58 -9.37 -14.73
N CYS A 113 8.35 -10.29 -15.30
CA CYS A 113 7.98 -11.71 -15.36
C CYS A 113 9.18 -12.61 -15.09
N GLY A 114 9.04 -13.58 -14.19
CA GLY A 114 10.09 -14.57 -13.97
C GLY A 114 9.94 -15.51 -12.77
N GLU A 115 10.95 -16.36 -12.54
CA GLU A 115 11.03 -17.27 -11.39
C GLU A 115 12.03 -16.78 -10.32
N TYR A 116 12.06 -17.34 -9.11
CA TYR A 116 12.99 -16.93 -8.02
C TYR A 116 14.01 -18.02 -7.63
N SER A 117 13.93 -19.22 -8.23
CA SER A 117 14.79 -20.36 -7.86
C SER A 117 15.79 -20.74 -8.94
N PHE A 118 17.03 -21.03 -8.53
CA PHE A 118 18.14 -21.50 -9.36
C PHE A 118 18.02 -22.96 -9.85
N ASP A 119 17.00 -23.72 -9.39
CA ASP A 119 16.75 -25.09 -9.84
C ASP A 119 15.82 -25.11 -11.06
N LEU A 120 16.30 -25.80 -12.10
CA LEU A 120 15.92 -25.72 -13.50
C LEU A 120 14.48 -26.13 -13.85
N SER A 121 13.90 -25.34 -14.75
CA SER A 121 12.86 -25.65 -15.76
C SER A 121 11.46 -26.01 -15.27
N GLY A 122 10.62 -24.99 -15.07
CA GLY A 122 9.19 -25.11 -15.38
C GLY A 122 8.93 -24.64 -16.80
N ASP A 123 8.29 -25.45 -17.65
CA ASP A 123 7.86 -25.02 -18.98
C ASP A 123 6.96 -23.78 -18.90
N ASP A 124 7.49 -22.66 -19.36
CA ASP A 124 6.82 -21.39 -19.66
C ASP A 124 6.03 -21.46 -21.00
N HIS A 125 5.78 -22.66 -21.53
CA HIS A 125 4.98 -22.90 -22.73
C HIS A 125 3.58 -22.25 -22.67
N LYS A 126 2.93 -22.29 -21.51
CA LYS A 126 1.62 -21.65 -21.35
C LYS A 126 1.68 -20.13 -21.49
N LEU A 127 2.78 -19.50 -21.07
CA LEU A 127 3.00 -18.07 -21.28
C LEU A 127 3.15 -17.75 -22.77
N ILE A 128 3.93 -18.56 -23.48
CA ILE A 128 4.12 -18.43 -24.93
C ILE A 128 2.78 -18.55 -25.66
N GLU A 129 1.96 -19.56 -25.33
CA GLU A 129 0.63 -19.74 -25.92
C GLU A 129 -0.26 -18.51 -25.69
N GLN A 130 -0.27 -17.96 -24.48
CA GLN A 130 -1.07 -16.79 -24.14
C GLN A 130 -0.62 -15.53 -24.88
N LEU A 131 0.69 -15.28 -24.95
CA LEU A 131 1.24 -14.12 -25.66
C LEU A 131 0.98 -14.22 -27.16
N ASN A 132 1.12 -15.41 -27.75
CA ASN A 132 0.84 -15.65 -29.16
C ASN A 132 -0.65 -15.61 -29.51
N ALA A 133 -1.55 -15.81 -28.53
CA ALA A 133 -2.99 -15.74 -28.71
C ALA A 133 -3.55 -14.32 -28.66
N LEU A 134 -2.75 -13.32 -28.30
CA LEU A 134 -3.19 -11.92 -28.23
C LEU A 134 -3.54 -11.39 -29.64
N ASN A 135 -4.73 -10.79 -29.76
CA ASN A 135 -5.20 -10.16 -31.00
C ASN A 135 -4.78 -8.68 -31.16
N HIS A 136 -3.94 -8.19 -30.24
CA HIS A 136 -3.43 -6.83 -30.19
C HIS A 136 -2.03 -6.85 -29.60
N GLN A 137 -1.33 -5.72 -29.71
CA GLN A 137 -0.02 -5.52 -29.09
C GLN A 137 -0.14 -4.70 -27.80
N LEU A 138 0.67 -5.05 -26.81
CA LEU A 138 0.72 -4.44 -25.49
C LEU A 138 1.58 -3.18 -25.52
N GLU A 139 1.08 -2.05 -25.03
CA GLU A 139 1.93 -0.87 -24.83
C GLU A 139 2.58 -0.97 -23.45
N ILE A 140 3.88 -1.25 -23.46
CA ILE A 140 4.71 -1.43 -22.26
C ILE A 140 5.92 -0.51 -22.37
N THR A 141 6.22 0.25 -21.31
CA THR A 141 7.39 1.14 -21.24
C THR A 141 8.64 0.40 -20.76
N GLU A 142 8.54 -0.42 -19.72
CA GLU A 142 9.66 -1.17 -19.16
C GLU A 142 9.34 -2.67 -19.04
N ILE A 143 10.22 -3.54 -19.56
CA ILE A 143 10.12 -4.99 -19.42
C ILE A 143 11.28 -5.52 -18.58
N THR A 144 10.97 -6.33 -17.55
CA THR A 144 11.97 -7.07 -16.76
C THR A 144 11.73 -8.58 -16.85
N MET A 145 12.73 -9.31 -17.35
CA MET A 145 12.71 -10.75 -17.56
C MET A 145 13.65 -11.45 -16.56
N ARG A 146 13.15 -12.43 -15.80
CA ARG A 146 13.92 -13.18 -14.80
C ARG A 146 13.76 -14.69 -14.99
N HIS A 147 14.87 -15.42 -15.16
CA HIS A 147 14.86 -16.87 -15.34
C HIS A 147 13.88 -17.39 -16.43
N LEU A 148 13.68 -16.66 -17.54
CA LEU A 148 12.79 -17.06 -18.65
C LEU A 148 13.55 -17.81 -19.76
N LYS A 149 12.90 -18.75 -20.44
CA LYS A 149 13.46 -19.35 -21.66
C LYS A 149 13.43 -18.36 -22.83
N THR A 150 14.31 -18.57 -23.79
CA THR A 150 14.43 -17.73 -24.99
C THR A 150 13.14 -17.62 -25.78
N GLU A 151 12.43 -18.73 -25.96
CA GLU A 151 11.16 -18.76 -26.67
C GLU A 151 10.12 -17.84 -26.01
N THR A 152 10.15 -17.77 -24.68
CA THR A 152 9.28 -16.91 -23.87
C THR A 152 9.69 -15.45 -23.95
N MET A 153 10.99 -15.16 -23.91
CA MET A 153 11.51 -13.79 -24.11
C MET A 153 11.09 -13.26 -25.49
N ILE A 154 11.21 -14.08 -26.54
CA ILE A 154 10.80 -13.73 -27.91
C ILE A 154 9.27 -13.51 -27.97
N ALA A 155 8.48 -14.39 -27.39
CA ALA A 155 7.02 -14.25 -27.37
C ALA A 155 6.59 -12.96 -26.65
N LEU A 156 7.27 -12.62 -25.54
CA LEU A 156 6.98 -11.42 -24.76
C LEU A 156 7.27 -10.14 -25.55
N LEU A 157 8.44 -10.07 -26.19
CA LEU A 157 8.80 -8.92 -27.02
C LEU A 157 7.88 -8.80 -28.24
N LYS A 158 7.53 -9.91 -28.92
CA LYS A 158 6.59 -9.89 -30.06
C LYS A 158 5.20 -9.38 -29.67
N ALA A 159 4.76 -9.67 -28.43
CA ALA A 159 3.49 -9.19 -27.90
C ALA A 159 3.51 -7.68 -27.58
N THR A 160 4.67 -7.03 -27.45
CA THR A 160 4.78 -5.59 -27.19
C THR A 160 4.63 -4.77 -28.48
N LYS A 161 3.99 -3.60 -28.37
CA LYS A 161 3.83 -2.65 -29.47
C LYS A 161 5.19 -2.00 -29.77
N PRO A 162 5.69 -2.06 -31.02
CA PRO A 162 6.92 -1.35 -31.38
C PRO A 162 6.79 0.15 -31.06
N GLY A 163 7.86 0.72 -30.49
CA GLY A 163 7.98 2.15 -30.23
C GLY A 163 7.44 2.60 -28.88
N THR A 164 6.81 1.71 -28.09
CA THR A 164 6.41 2.03 -26.71
C THR A 164 7.44 1.59 -25.67
N LEU A 165 8.25 0.58 -26.01
CA LEU A 165 9.24 -0.03 -25.12
C LEU A 165 10.46 0.87 -25.01
N GLU A 166 10.75 1.37 -23.82
CA GLU A 166 11.91 2.21 -23.53
C GLU A 166 13.06 1.42 -22.90
N GLU A 167 12.78 0.55 -21.92
CA GLU A 167 13.80 -0.24 -21.22
C GLU A 167 13.51 -1.75 -21.25
N VAL A 168 14.54 -2.53 -21.61
CA VAL A 168 14.57 -3.99 -21.51
C VAL A 168 15.58 -4.39 -20.44
N ARG A 169 15.15 -5.16 -19.44
CA ARG A 169 16.01 -5.72 -18.40
C ARG A 169 15.98 -7.24 -18.38
N ILE A 170 17.14 -7.86 -18.40
CA ILE A 170 17.35 -9.30 -18.27
C ILE A 170 18.22 -9.53 -17.03
N THR A 171 17.69 -10.23 -16.04
CA THR A 171 18.34 -10.36 -14.73
C THR A 171 19.23 -11.60 -14.60
N GLU A 172 19.19 -12.51 -15.58
CA GLU A 172 19.82 -13.84 -15.53
C GLU A 172 20.71 -14.13 -16.73
N TRP A 173 21.46 -15.24 -16.69
CA TRP A 173 22.37 -15.63 -17.76
C TRP A 173 21.61 -15.91 -19.06
N ILE A 174 22.03 -15.26 -20.15
CA ILE A 174 21.48 -15.43 -21.50
C ILE A 174 22.58 -15.95 -22.43
N LYS A 175 22.26 -16.93 -23.27
CA LYS A 175 23.24 -17.45 -24.25
C LYS A 175 23.38 -16.47 -25.40
N PRO A 176 24.55 -16.41 -26.04
CA PRO A 176 24.73 -15.60 -27.24
C PRO A 176 23.67 -15.90 -28.31
N GLU A 177 23.45 -17.17 -28.67
CA GLU A 177 22.48 -17.53 -29.73
C GLU A 177 21.06 -17.05 -29.44
N ASP A 178 20.72 -16.79 -28.18
CA ASP A 178 19.43 -16.29 -27.75
C ASP A 178 19.30 -14.77 -27.97
N ILE A 179 20.38 -14.01 -27.75
CA ILE A 179 20.44 -12.57 -28.04
C ILE A 179 20.30 -12.32 -29.53
N ASP A 180 20.94 -13.14 -30.39
CA ASP A 180 20.84 -12.98 -31.84
C ASP A 180 19.37 -13.07 -32.30
N LYS A 181 18.60 -13.99 -31.70
CA LYS A 181 17.16 -14.13 -31.97
C LYS A 181 16.33 -12.95 -31.44
N LEU A 182 16.69 -12.38 -30.30
CA LEU A 182 16.00 -11.21 -29.75
C LEU A 182 16.28 -9.96 -30.59
N ALA A 183 17.51 -9.82 -31.10
CA ALA A 183 17.96 -8.69 -31.91
C ALA A 183 17.25 -8.56 -33.25
N GLU A 184 16.65 -9.64 -33.77
CA GLU A 184 15.85 -9.61 -34.99
C GLU A 184 14.52 -8.83 -34.82
N LEU A 185 14.04 -8.66 -33.58
CA LEU A 185 12.73 -8.09 -33.27
C LEU A 185 12.70 -6.56 -33.34
N ASP A 186 11.63 -5.98 -33.90
CA ASP A 186 11.46 -4.53 -33.99
C ASP A 186 11.37 -3.86 -32.62
N GLN A 187 10.78 -4.53 -31.64
CA GLN A 187 10.68 -4.05 -30.25
C GLN A 187 12.05 -3.93 -29.59
N TRP A 188 12.97 -4.85 -29.91
CA TRP A 188 14.35 -4.77 -29.47
C TRP A 188 15.07 -3.59 -30.13
N LYS A 189 14.92 -3.44 -31.46
CA LYS A 189 15.54 -2.35 -32.25
C LYS A 189 15.04 -0.94 -31.92
N GLN A 190 13.84 -0.83 -31.37
CA GLN A 190 13.23 0.46 -31.02
C GLN A 190 13.38 0.81 -29.54
N ALA A 191 13.79 -0.14 -28.70
CA ALA A 191 14.06 0.11 -27.29
C ALA A 191 15.31 0.99 -27.12
N LYS A 192 15.25 1.89 -26.15
CA LYS A 192 16.31 2.87 -25.90
C LYS A 192 17.34 2.36 -24.91
N ARG A 193 16.95 1.52 -23.97
CA ARG A 193 17.79 1.11 -22.84
C ARG A 193 17.80 -0.41 -22.69
N LEU A 194 18.98 -0.99 -22.54
CA LEU A 194 19.17 -2.40 -22.26
C LEU A 194 19.96 -2.59 -20.97
N ARG A 195 19.47 -3.45 -20.07
CA ARG A 195 20.19 -3.88 -18.86
C ARG A 195 20.24 -5.39 -18.80
N ILE A 196 21.45 -5.93 -18.68
CA ILE A 196 21.71 -7.35 -18.50
C ILE A 196 22.52 -7.48 -17.21
N ASP A 197 21.89 -7.98 -16.15
CA ASP A 197 22.52 -8.02 -14.81
C ASP A 197 23.55 -9.16 -14.67
N THR A 198 23.74 -9.97 -15.73
CA THR A 198 24.64 -11.14 -15.77
C THR A 198 25.74 -11.02 -16.83
N TYR A 199 26.56 -12.06 -16.92
CA TYR A 199 27.77 -12.10 -17.74
C TYR A 199 27.49 -12.59 -19.17
N LEU A 200 27.81 -11.76 -20.15
CA LEU A 200 27.81 -12.06 -21.58
C LEU A 200 29.15 -12.69 -21.96
N ALA A 201 29.10 -13.99 -22.24
CA ALA A 201 30.30 -14.79 -22.51
C ALA A 201 30.96 -14.46 -23.85
N ASP A 202 30.21 -13.99 -24.85
CA ASP A 202 30.67 -13.75 -26.21
C ASP A 202 30.16 -12.39 -26.73
N PHE A 203 30.48 -11.32 -26.00
CA PHE A 203 29.98 -9.98 -26.31
C PHE A 203 30.41 -9.49 -27.70
N SER A 204 31.67 -9.73 -28.07
CA SER A 204 32.24 -9.30 -29.35
C SER A 204 31.48 -9.82 -30.57
N ARG A 205 31.01 -11.07 -30.53
CA ARG A 205 30.17 -11.62 -31.60
C ARG A 205 28.85 -10.86 -31.76
N GLN A 206 28.37 -10.20 -30.71
CA GLN A 206 27.02 -9.66 -30.59
C GLN A 206 26.97 -8.14 -30.50
N SER A 207 28.13 -7.48 -30.49
CA SER A 207 28.27 -6.03 -30.35
C SER A 207 27.32 -5.27 -31.27
N GLN A 208 27.20 -5.72 -32.52
CA GLN A 208 26.34 -5.13 -33.55
C GLN A 208 24.85 -5.12 -33.19
N ASN A 209 24.38 -6.13 -32.44
CA ASN A 209 22.97 -6.25 -32.02
C ASN A 209 22.57 -5.20 -30.96
N PHE A 210 23.54 -4.45 -30.48
CA PHE A 210 23.39 -3.50 -29.40
C PHE A 210 23.50 -2.05 -29.87
N HIS A 211 24.09 -1.76 -31.04
CA HIS A 211 24.48 -0.40 -31.45
C HIS A 211 23.33 0.63 -31.52
N HIS A 212 22.07 0.23 -31.61
CA HIS A 212 20.94 1.17 -31.68
C HIS A 212 20.46 1.66 -30.31
N PHE A 213 20.84 1.02 -29.20
CA PHE A 213 20.40 1.45 -27.87
C PHE A 213 21.09 2.77 -27.48
N GLU A 214 20.37 3.64 -26.78
CA GLU A 214 20.93 4.85 -26.15
C GLU A 214 21.74 4.49 -24.89
N PHE A 215 21.26 3.51 -24.12
CA PHE A 215 21.88 3.07 -22.86
C PHE A 215 22.07 1.56 -22.82
N ILE A 216 23.26 1.09 -22.44
CA ILE A 216 23.52 -0.33 -22.16
C ILE A 216 24.25 -0.52 -20.85
N GLN A 217 23.77 -1.47 -20.04
CA GLN A 217 24.47 -1.99 -18.87
C GLN A 217 24.60 -3.50 -18.97
N CYS A 218 25.82 -4.04 -18.99
CA CYS A 218 26.06 -5.49 -18.98
C CYS A 218 27.41 -5.86 -18.38
N ARG A 219 27.64 -7.14 -18.02
CA ARG A 219 28.97 -7.66 -17.69
C ARG A 219 29.49 -8.48 -18.87
N VAL A 220 30.74 -8.32 -19.26
CA VAL A 220 31.31 -8.92 -20.47
C VAL A 220 32.67 -9.56 -20.17
N GLY A 221 32.95 -10.69 -20.80
CA GLY A 221 34.21 -11.39 -20.55
C GLY A 221 35.41 -10.85 -21.30
N GLU A 222 35.26 -10.69 -22.59
CA GLU A 222 36.28 -10.13 -23.45
C GLU A 222 35.58 -9.21 -24.44
N ILE A 223 36.24 -8.10 -24.79
CA ILE A 223 35.78 -7.17 -25.80
C ILE A 223 36.95 -6.82 -26.71
N SER A 224 36.74 -6.91 -28.02
CA SER A 224 37.75 -6.48 -28.98
C SER A 224 37.87 -4.96 -29.02
N VAL A 225 39.04 -4.45 -29.38
CA VAL A 225 39.27 -3.00 -29.59
C VAL A 225 38.33 -2.44 -30.67
N ASP A 226 38.11 -3.21 -31.73
CA ASP A 226 37.27 -2.77 -32.85
C ASP A 226 35.81 -2.66 -32.44
N ASP A 227 35.29 -3.61 -31.64
CA ASP A 227 33.95 -3.54 -31.06
C ASP A 227 33.82 -2.32 -30.15
N LEU A 228 34.81 -2.11 -29.28
CA LEU A 228 34.87 -0.99 -28.35
C LEU A 228 34.85 0.37 -29.07
N MET A 229 35.53 0.46 -30.22
CA MET A 229 35.56 1.63 -31.09
C MET A 229 34.26 1.79 -31.90
N ALA A 230 33.56 0.71 -32.24
CA ALA A 230 32.25 0.77 -32.87
C ALA A 230 31.16 1.23 -31.87
N MET A 231 31.21 0.73 -30.63
CA MET A 231 30.34 1.15 -29.53
C MET A 231 30.50 2.65 -29.22
N LYS A 232 31.74 3.16 -29.26
CA LYS A 232 32.05 4.58 -29.04
C LYS A 232 31.21 5.55 -29.88
N ASN A 233 30.82 5.17 -31.09
CA ASN A 233 30.07 6.04 -32.01
C ASN A 233 28.55 5.83 -31.96
N SER A 234 28.09 4.88 -31.15
CA SER A 234 26.72 4.35 -31.21
C SER A 234 25.90 4.62 -29.93
N PHE A 235 26.53 4.81 -28.77
CA PHE A 235 25.84 4.93 -27.45
C PHE A 235 25.95 6.31 -26.81
N ILE A 236 24.89 6.72 -26.09
CA ILE A 236 24.86 7.88 -25.18
C ILE A 236 25.57 7.52 -23.85
N MET A 237 25.34 6.31 -23.33
CA MET A 237 25.96 5.83 -22.09
C MET A 237 26.08 4.29 -22.07
N CYS A 238 27.25 3.77 -21.72
CA CYS A 238 27.53 2.33 -21.63
C CYS A 238 28.25 2.00 -20.32
N ILE A 239 27.83 0.94 -19.62
CA ILE A 239 28.45 0.40 -18.40
C ILE A 239 28.79 -1.07 -18.63
N MET A 240 30.08 -1.39 -18.67
CA MET A 240 30.58 -2.76 -18.90
C MET A 240 31.48 -3.25 -17.76
N GLY A 241 31.23 -4.49 -17.33
CA GLY A 241 32.07 -5.22 -16.37
C GLY A 241 33.11 -6.12 -17.04
N LEU A 242 34.40 -5.74 -17.11
CA LEU A 242 35.48 -6.49 -17.79
C LEU A 242 36.48 -7.15 -16.80
N PRO A 243 37.05 -8.34 -17.09
CA PRO A 243 38.29 -8.82 -16.49
C PRO A 243 39.47 -7.95 -16.97
N MET A 244 40.38 -7.59 -16.06
CA MET A 244 41.48 -6.66 -16.31
C MET A 244 42.36 -7.04 -17.52
N PRO A 245 42.53 -6.15 -18.52
CA PRO A 245 43.52 -6.33 -19.59
C PRO A 245 44.71 -5.37 -19.44
N THR A 246 45.91 -5.87 -19.68
CA THR A 246 47.18 -5.12 -19.58
C THR A 246 47.44 -4.13 -20.73
N GLU A 247 46.59 -4.04 -21.76
CA GLU A 247 46.87 -3.24 -22.98
C GLU A 247 45.74 -2.30 -23.47
N ILE A 248 44.52 -2.34 -22.90
CA ILE A 248 43.38 -1.53 -23.38
C ILE A 248 43.54 -0.03 -23.08
N ASP A 249 44.17 0.33 -21.96
CA ASP A 249 44.40 1.72 -21.53
C ASP A 249 45.14 2.56 -22.57
N LYS A 250 46.07 1.96 -23.32
CA LYS A 250 46.89 2.64 -24.34
C LYS A 250 46.15 2.87 -25.65
N VAL A 251 45.19 2.02 -25.99
CA VAL A 251 44.51 2.03 -27.29
C VAL A 251 43.36 3.03 -27.32
N LEU A 252 42.69 3.25 -26.19
CA LEU A 252 41.50 4.11 -26.08
C LEU A 252 41.77 5.52 -25.54
N GLY A 253 42.97 5.78 -24.99
CA GLY A 253 43.29 7.06 -24.36
C GLY A 253 42.43 7.35 -23.12
N LEU A 254 42.14 6.33 -22.32
CA LEU A 254 41.30 6.45 -21.11
C LEU A 254 42.02 7.27 -20.01
N THR A 255 41.30 8.20 -19.38
CA THR A 255 41.79 8.85 -18.15
C THR A 255 41.46 7.95 -16.95
N GLN A 256 42.48 7.46 -16.24
CA GLN A 256 42.31 6.56 -15.09
C GLN A 256 41.60 7.23 -13.92
N VAL A 257 40.60 6.56 -13.34
CA VAL A 257 39.96 6.96 -12.07
C VAL A 257 39.66 5.72 -11.21
N THR A 258 40.65 5.29 -10.41
CA THR A 258 40.59 4.50 -9.14
C THR A 258 39.72 3.22 -9.07
N PHE A 259 39.86 2.41 -8.01
CA PHE A 259 39.37 1.02 -7.91
C PHE A 259 37.90 0.90 -7.39
N PRO A 260 37.06 -0.05 -7.88
CA PRO A 260 37.27 -0.94 -9.02
C PRO A 260 37.53 -0.11 -10.28
N TYR A 261 38.48 -0.51 -11.12
CA TYR A 261 39.04 0.36 -12.18
C TYR A 261 37.91 0.96 -13.01
N ILE A 262 37.72 2.29 -12.98
CA ILE A 262 36.74 2.96 -13.83
C ILE A 262 37.48 3.76 -14.91
N GLY A 263 37.35 3.31 -16.16
CA GLY A 263 37.87 4.01 -17.34
C GLY A 263 36.75 4.84 -17.96
N ARG A 264 36.95 6.15 -18.13
CA ARG A 264 35.98 7.01 -18.82
C ARG A 264 36.55 7.50 -20.15
N PHE A 265 35.77 7.34 -21.21
CA PHE A 265 36.10 7.84 -22.54
C PHE A 265 35.14 8.97 -22.93
N LYS A 266 35.66 10.18 -23.19
CA LYS A 266 34.83 11.32 -23.61
C LYS A 266 34.45 11.18 -25.09
N ILE A 267 33.15 11.18 -25.38
CA ILE A 267 32.64 11.08 -26.75
C ILE A 267 33.00 12.38 -27.51
N PRO A 268 33.69 12.31 -28.67
CA PRO A 268 34.02 13.50 -29.43
C PRO A 268 32.77 14.29 -29.82
N ASN A 269 32.76 15.59 -29.58
CA ASN A 269 31.65 16.50 -29.86
C ASN A 269 30.35 16.25 -29.04
N SER A 270 30.42 15.48 -27.94
CA SER A 270 29.36 15.36 -26.93
C SER A 270 29.90 15.69 -25.52
N ASN A 271 29.00 16.08 -24.60
CA ASN A 271 29.33 16.25 -23.18
C ASN A 271 29.25 14.92 -22.39
N GLU A 272 28.99 13.81 -23.08
CA GLU A 272 28.80 12.48 -22.51
C GLU A 272 30.07 11.63 -22.56
N PHE A 273 30.10 10.58 -21.74
CA PHE A 273 31.26 9.71 -21.54
C PHE A 273 30.83 8.25 -21.55
N LEU A 274 31.60 7.36 -22.21
CA LEU A 274 31.48 5.91 -22.01
C LEU A 274 32.23 5.52 -20.72
N GLU A 275 31.59 4.77 -19.83
CA GLU A 275 32.14 4.37 -18.54
C GLU A 275 32.38 2.85 -18.48
N PHE A 276 33.63 2.44 -18.35
CA PHE A 276 34.05 1.04 -18.23
C PHE A 276 34.37 0.73 -16.77
N THR A 277 33.79 -0.32 -16.19
CA THR A 277 34.08 -0.75 -14.80
C THR A 277 34.76 -2.12 -14.81
N PHE A 278 36.02 -2.21 -14.42
CA PHE A 278 36.76 -3.48 -14.41
C PHE A 278 36.64 -4.16 -13.04
N LEU A 279 36.24 -5.43 -13.02
CA LEU A 279 36.03 -6.21 -11.80
C LEU A 279 37.10 -7.30 -11.63
N PRO A 280 37.73 -7.46 -10.44
CA PRO A 280 38.71 -8.52 -10.22
C PRO A 280 38.01 -9.88 -10.05
N LEU A 281 38.29 -10.84 -10.95
CA LEU A 281 37.93 -12.24 -10.74
C LEU A 281 38.88 -12.85 -9.70
N ILE A 282 38.43 -12.99 -8.44
CA ILE A 282 39.14 -13.79 -7.43
C ILE A 282 38.36 -15.09 -7.23
N THR A 283 38.73 -16.15 -7.94
CA THR A 283 38.35 -17.51 -7.54
C THR A 283 39.18 -17.94 -6.34
N GLN A 284 38.53 -18.38 -5.25
CA GLN A 284 39.15 -18.79 -3.96
C GLN A 284 40.28 -19.82 -4.08
N MET A 285 40.44 -20.52 -5.20
CA MET A 285 41.56 -21.44 -5.44
C MET A 285 42.92 -20.76 -5.68
N ASP A 286 42.95 -19.47 -6.03
CA ASP A 286 44.20 -18.82 -6.45
C ASP A 286 44.96 -18.15 -5.29
N LEU A 287 44.28 -17.84 -4.18
CA LEU A 287 44.91 -17.25 -3.00
C LEU A 287 45.76 -18.28 -2.23
N HIS A 288 45.31 -19.54 -2.17
CA HIS A 288 46.03 -20.60 -1.46
C HIS A 288 47.33 -21.00 -2.17
N ASN A 289 47.32 -21.05 -3.51
CA ASN A 289 48.51 -21.41 -4.30
C ASN A 289 49.54 -20.27 -4.41
N ARG A 290 49.11 -19.01 -4.35
CA ARG A 290 50.02 -17.85 -4.40
C ARG A 290 50.69 -17.53 -3.08
N LEU A 291 50.08 -17.87 -1.94
CA LEU A 291 50.67 -17.64 -0.61
C LEU A 291 51.77 -18.63 -0.23
N THR A 292 51.82 -19.82 -0.83
CA THR A 292 52.88 -20.82 -0.56
C THR A 292 54.22 -20.54 -1.25
N ASN A 293 54.30 -19.58 -2.18
CA ASN A 293 55.48 -19.40 -3.04
C ASN A 293 56.21 -18.05 -2.92
N LEU A 294 55.89 -17.19 -1.95
CA LEU A 294 56.64 -15.94 -1.75
C LEU A 294 57.40 -15.97 -0.42
N ASN A 295 58.65 -16.41 -0.50
CA ASN A 295 59.62 -16.27 0.56
C ASN A 295 60.30 -14.89 0.44
N LEU A 296 59.78 -13.87 1.12
CA LEU A 296 60.47 -12.59 1.34
C LEU A 296 60.07 -12.06 2.72
N ASN A 297 61.06 -11.62 3.51
CA ASN A 297 60.93 -10.98 4.82
C ASN A 297 59.78 -9.94 4.86
N GLN A 298 58.58 -10.35 5.29
CA GLN A 298 57.37 -9.53 5.15
C GLN A 298 57.31 -8.40 6.17
N LYS A 299 57.37 -7.17 5.66
CA LYS A 299 56.77 -5.99 6.29
C LYS A 299 55.26 -6.21 6.41
N THR A 300 54.72 -6.00 7.60
CA THR A 300 53.30 -6.06 7.95
C THR A 300 52.60 -4.73 7.61
N PHE A 301 51.27 -4.68 7.68
CA PHE A 301 50.50 -3.44 7.52
C PHE A 301 50.99 -2.31 8.45
N ASN A 302 51.53 -2.65 9.62
CA ASN A 302 52.09 -1.68 10.58
C ASN A 302 53.46 -1.10 10.15
N ASP A 303 54.09 -1.66 9.13
CA ASP A 303 55.37 -1.20 8.58
C ASP A 303 55.19 -0.23 7.39
N LEU A 304 53.94 0.10 7.03
CA LEU A 304 53.61 1.10 6.01
C LEU A 304 53.68 2.52 6.61
N PRO A 305 54.14 3.53 5.83
CA PRO A 305 54.08 4.93 6.26
C PRO A 305 52.64 5.35 6.58
N PHE A 306 52.48 6.21 7.59
CA PHE A 306 51.17 6.69 8.05
C PHE A 306 50.35 7.28 6.90
N GLU A 307 50.98 8.06 6.02
CA GLU A 307 50.35 8.69 4.87
C GLU A 307 49.80 7.67 3.86
N THR A 308 50.46 6.51 3.73
CA THR A 308 49.99 5.42 2.87
C THR A 308 48.78 4.72 3.49
N ILE A 309 48.78 4.53 4.82
CA ILE A 309 47.64 3.96 5.53
C ILE A 309 46.44 4.91 5.48
N GLU A 310 46.65 6.22 5.65
CA GLU A 310 45.60 7.24 5.54
C GLU A 310 44.94 7.21 4.14
N GLN A 311 45.74 7.16 3.08
CA GLN A 311 45.24 7.01 1.71
C GLN A 311 44.43 5.72 1.53
N ILE A 312 44.94 4.58 2.03
CA ILE A 312 44.22 3.31 1.96
C ILE A 312 42.86 3.44 2.65
N VAL A 313 42.80 4.03 3.84
CA VAL A 313 41.55 4.22 4.59
C VAL A 313 40.60 5.19 3.88
N GLU A 314 41.11 6.23 3.21
CA GLU A 314 40.32 7.17 2.39
C GLU A 314 39.63 6.48 1.20
N TYR A 315 40.23 5.43 0.64
CA TYR A 315 39.67 4.66 -0.46
C TYR A 315 38.64 3.59 -0.04
N LEU A 316 38.48 3.32 1.26
CA LEU A 316 37.56 2.30 1.75
C LEU A 316 36.12 2.81 1.86
N ASP A 317 35.18 1.91 1.57
CA ASP A 317 33.78 2.13 1.92
C ASP A 317 33.60 2.28 3.44
N PHE A 318 32.51 2.93 3.84
CA PHE A 318 32.30 3.28 5.23
C PHE A 318 32.21 2.04 6.14
N GLU A 319 31.67 0.94 5.63
CA GLU A 319 31.61 -0.32 6.38
C GLU A 319 33.01 -0.88 6.66
N SER A 320 33.88 -0.85 5.67
CA SER A 320 35.28 -1.28 5.77
C SER A 320 36.10 -0.33 6.65
N GLN A 321 35.87 0.98 6.58
CA GLN A 321 36.44 1.96 7.51
C GLN A 321 36.05 1.63 8.96
N MET A 322 34.76 1.36 9.21
CA MET A 322 34.28 1.00 10.55
C MET A 322 34.82 -0.34 11.03
N ARG A 323 35.00 -1.33 10.14
CA ARG A 323 35.68 -2.60 10.47
C ARG A 323 37.14 -2.35 10.87
N LEU A 324 37.89 -1.58 10.09
CA LEU A 324 39.28 -1.21 10.43
C LEU A 324 39.39 -0.47 11.76
N ARG A 325 38.44 0.43 12.03
CA ARG A 325 38.34 1.19 13.28
C ARG A 325 38.27 0.29 14.52
N THR A 326 37.70 -0.91 14.40
CA THR A 326 37.59 -1.87 15.52
C THR A 326 38.85 -2.71 15.75
N LEU A 327 39.79 -2.74 14.81
CA LEU A 327 40.93 -3.67 14.86
C LEU A 327 42.03 -3.21 15.82
N SER A 328 42.31 -1.90 15.92
CA SER A 328 43.32 -1.37 16.85
C SER A 328 43.09 0.11 17.17
N ARG A 329 43.64 0.61 18.29
CA ARG A 329 43.56 2.03 18.66
C ARG A 329 44.29 2.95 17.66
N ALA A 330 45.38 2.45 17.06
CA ALA A 330 46.13 3.20 16.07
C ALA A 330 45.30 3.39 14.79
N LEU A 331 44.67 2.31 14.30
CA LEU A 331 43.77 2.36 13.14
C LEU A 331 42.50 3.16 13.45
N GLN A 332 41.97 3.06 14.67
CA GLN A 332 40.85 3.88 15.11
C GLN A 332 41.17 5.38 14.98
N ASN A 333 42.34 5.82 15.45
CA ASN A 333 42.76 7.22 15.33
C ASN A 333 42.93 7.66 13.87
N ILE A 334 43.42 6.77 13.00
CA ILE A 334 43.56 7.05 11.56
C ILE A 334 42.18 7.19 10.92
N VAL A 335 41.29 6.21 11.14
CA VAL A 335 39.92 6.23 10.60
C VAL A 335 39.14 7.45 11.10
N ASP A 336 39.28 7.83 12.37
CA ASP A 336 38.62 9.00 12.96
C ASP A 336 39.14 10.34 12.37
N GLN A 337 40.32 10.34 11.74
CA GLN A 337 40.90 11.52 11.06
C GLN A 337 40.60 11.56 9.55
N VAL A 338 40.20 10.44 8.96
CA VAL A 338 39.87 10.31 7.53
C VAL A 338 38.42 10.74 7.27
N LYS A 339 38.13 11.29 6.07
CA LYS A 339 36.76 11.62 5.68
C LYS A 339 35.90 10.34 5.59
N PRO A 340 34.77 10.25 6.30
CA PRO A 340 33.85 9.13 6.15
C PRO A 340 33.25 9.11 4.74
N THR A 341 33.22 7.95 4.10
CA THR A 341 32.59 7.78 2.78
C THR A 341 31.07 7.62 2.90
N ILE A 342 30.41 8.69 3.37
CA ILE A 342 28.95 8.81 3.54
C ILE A 342 28.47 10.09 2.87
N ASP A 343 27.50 9.98 1.96
CA ASP A 343 26.84 11.11 1.30
C ASP A 343 25.45 11.37 1.92
N HIS A 344 24.74 10.31 2.35
CA HIS A 344 23.42 10.41 2.97
C HIS A 344 23.38 9.68 4.31
N LEU A 345 22.79 10.32 5.32
CA LEU A 345 22.54 9.75 6.64
C LEU A 345 21.04 9.80 6.93
N ARG A 346 20.43 8.67 7.28
CA ARG A 346 19.02 8.60 7.69
C ARG A 346 18.87 7.90 9.03
N TYR A 347 18.21 8.57 9.96
CA TYR A 347 17.70 8.02 11.21
C TYR A 347 16.20 7.76 11.06
N ASP A 348 15.76 6.52 11.29
CA ASP A 348 14.36 6.13 11.23
C ASP A 348 13.95 5.40 12.51
N PHE A 349 13.01 6.00 13.25
CA PHE A 349 12.37 5.37 14.39
C PHE A 349 10.88 5.17 14.10
N ASN A 350 10.43 3.91 14.15
CA ASN A 350 9.06 3.48 13.81
C ASN A 350 8.40 2.74 15.00
N TYR A 351 7.06 2.67 15.03
CA TYR A 351 6.18 2.05 16.05
C TYR A 351 6.52 0.62 16.49
N HIS A 352 7.50 -0.04 15.86
CA HIS A 352 8.02 -1.36 16.20
C HIS A 352 9.17 -1.35 17.22
N ARG A 353 9.45 -0.23 17.91
CA ARG A 353 10.57 -0.09 18.88
C ARG A 353 11.93 -0.48 18.29
N MET A 354 12.16 -0.02 17.07
CA MET A 354 13.39 -0.25 16.34
C MET A 354 13.90 1.11 15.86
N VAL A 355 15.21 1.32 15.98
CA VAL A 355 15.89 2.43 15.31
C VAL A 355 16.65 1.84 14.13
N ILE A 356 16.57 2.50 12.98
CA ILE A 356 17.36 2.18 11.80
C ILE A 356 18.26 3.38 11.50
N ILE A 357 19.56 3.14 11.37
CA ILE A 357 20.50 4.10 10.82
C ILE A 357 20.94 3.59 9.46
N ASN A 358 20.67 4.38 8.42
CA ASN A 358 21.13 4.11 7.07
C ASN A 358 22.19 5.13 6.70
N CYS A 359 23.37 4.65 6.32
CA CYS A 359 24.40 5.49 5.71
C CYS A 359 24.57 5.05 4.26
N VAL A 360 24.42 5.97 3.33
CA VAL A 360 24.52 5.71 1.90
C VAL A 360 25.60 6.60 1.33
N SER A 361 26.44 6.05 0.49
CA SER A 361 27.32 6.79 -0.40
C SER A 361 27.11 6.32 -1.82
N ARG A 362 27.73 7.00 -2.79
CA ARG A 362 27.69 6.62 -4.21
C ARG A 362 28.05 5.16 -4.49
N TYR A 363 28.84 4.51 -3.64
CA TYR A 363 29.37 3.16 -3.88
C TYR A 363 28.87 2.10 -2.90
N SER A 364 28.24 2.50 -1.80
CA SER A 364 27.88 1.56 -0.74
C SER A 364 26.69 2.05 0.08
N SER A 365 25.93 1.12 0.64
CA SER A 365 24.85 1.43 1.58
C SER A 365 24.96 0.50 2.78
N CYS A 366 25.10 1.05 3.98
CA CYS A 366 25.04 0.29 5.22
C CYS A 366 23.74 0.62 5.96
N HIS A 367 23.15 -0.43 6.56
CA HIS A 367 21.88 -0.34 7.25
C HIS A 367 22.02 -1.06 8.58
N ASN A 368 21.95 -0.31 9.68
CA ASN A 368 22.03 -0.87 11.03
C ASN A 368 20.66 -0.78 11.70
N SER A 369 20.10 -1.94 12.04
CA SER A 369 18.86 -2.04 12.82
C SER A 369 19.17 -2.32 14.30
N TYR A 370 18.68 -1.45 15.17
CA TYR A 370 18.85 -1.55 16.62
C TYR A 370 17.54 -1.99 17.27
N ILE A 371 17.58 -3.14 17.96
CA ILE A 371 16.46 -3.76 18.69
C ILE A 371 16.90 -4.16 20.10
N GLY A 372 15.93 -4.39 21.01
CA GLY A 372 16.19 -4.84 22.39
C GLY A 372 16.33 -3.68 23.40
N GLU A 373 16.94 -3.89 24.56
CA GLU A 373 17.15 -2.82 25.57
C GLU A 373 18.23 -1.82 25.13
N ASN A 374 18.05 -0.54 25.49
CA ASN A 374 18.99 0.56 25.20
C ASN A 374 19.31 0.78 23.69
N TYR A 375 18.50 0.23 22.80
CA TYR A 375 18.66 0.33 21.34
C TYR A 375 18.78 1.77 20.83
N LYS A 376 18.02 2.71 21.39
CA LYS A 376 18.11 4.15 21.07
C LYS A 376 19.47 4.73 21.42
N ASN A 377 20.00 4.42 22.60
CA ASN A 377 21.31 4.92 23.04
C ASN A 377 22.44 4.33 22.19
N LYS A 378 22.34 3.05 21.81
CA LYS A 378 23.29 2.41 20.87
C LYS A 378 23.28 3.12 19.51
N ALA A 379 22.09 3.38 18.98
CA ALA A 379 21.95 4.12 17.72
C ALA A 379 22.54 5.54 17.83
N PHE A 380 22.26 6.29 18.90
CA PHE A 380 22.84 7.62 19.10
C PHE A 380 24.36 7.59 19.26
N ASN A 381 24.94 6.56 19.89
CA ASN A 381 26.39 6.41 19.99
C ASN A 381 27.04 6.20 18.63
N ASP A 382 26.44 5.35 17.78
CA ASP A 382 26.96 5.10 16.44
C ASP A 382 26.81 6.34 15.55
N MET A 383 25.68 7.04 15.66
CA MET A 383 25.49 8.33 14.98
C MET A 383 26.48 9.39 15.48
N LYS A 384 26.83 9.39 16.77
CA LYS A 384 27.82 10.30 17.34
C LYS A 384 29.20 10.07 16.74
N ILE A 385 29.60 8.82 16.51
CA ILE A 385 30.88 8.50 15.86
C ILE A 385 30.95 9.16 14.47
N ILE A 386 29.86 9.07 13.70
CA ILE A 386 29.77 9.65 12.36
C ILE A 386 29.80 11.18 12.42
N LEU A 387 28.89 11.79 13.18
CA LEU A 387 28.72 13.24 13.24
C LEU A 387 29.87 13.97 13.95
N SER A 388 30.70 13.27 14.73
CA SER A 388 31.89 13.86 15.37
C SER A 388 33.05 14.08 14.41
N ASN A 389 33.00 13.54 13.19
CA ASN A 389 34.08 13.69 12.22
C ASN A 389 33.98 15.05 11.49
N PRO A 390 34.94 15.98 11.67
CA PRO A 390 34.87 17.33 11.11
C PRO A 390 35.01 17.37 9.57
N LYS A 391 35.50 16.28 8.96
CA LYS A 391 35.58 16.13 7.51
C LYS A 391 34.27 15.61 6.90
N LEU A 392 33.26 15.25 7.71
CA LEU A 392 31.96 14.78 7.22
C LEU A 392 31.25 15.88 6.42
N ARG A 393 30.76 15.50 5.24
CA ARG A 393 29.95 16.33 4.35
C ARG A 393 28.75 15.49 3.90
N LEU A 394 27.53 15.92 4.20
CA LEU A 394 26.32 15.17 3.87
C LEU A 394 25.55 15.88 2.75
N GLU A 395 25.31 15.18 1.66
CA GLU A 395 24.34 15.58 0.64
C GLU A 395 22.91 15.54 1.21
N SER A 396 22.59 14.55 2.07
CA SER A 396 21.33 14.60 2.82
C SER A 396 21.39 14.04 4.24
N PHE A 397 20.73 14.71 5.18
CA PHE A 397 20.44 14.20 6.51
C PHE A 397 18.92 14.10 6.73
N ILE A 398 18.43 12.88 6.96
CA ILE A 398 17.01 12.60 7.20
C ILE A 398 16.84 12.14 8.65
N TYR A 399 16.11 12.91 9.45
CA TYR A 399 15.75 12.57 10.82
C TYR A 399 14.25 12.30 10.92
N TYR A 400 13.89 11.01 10.94
CA TYR A 400 12.51 10.54 11.03
C TYR A 400 12.25 9.92 12.41
N ASN A 401 11.45 10.60 13.22
CA ASN A 401 11.11 10.16 14.58
C ASN A 401 9.59 10.19 14.80
N GLN A 402 9.01 9.07 15.22
CA GLN A 402 7.57 8.92 15.47
C GLN A 402 7.16 8.98 16.97
N GLU A 403 8.09 9.11 17.94
CA GLU A 403 7.79 9.20 19.38
C GLU A 403 7.99 10.61 19.99
N PHE A 404 7.32 10.90 21.12
CA PHE A 404 7.39 12.18 21.84
C PHE A 404 8.63 12.34 22.73
N HIS A 405 9.19 13.55 22.70
CA HIS A 405 10.07 14.22 23.68
C HIS A 405 11.54 13.79 23.85
N GLU A 406 11.87 12.59 24.30
CA GLU A 406 13.24 12.29 24.81
C GLU A 406 14.33 12.22 23.72
N ASP A 407 14.01 11.72 22.53
CA ASP A 407 15.04 11.44 21.50
C ASP A 407 15.48 12.67 20.71
N HIS A 408 14.61 13.68 20.58
CA HIS A 408 15.05 14.95 20.00
C HIS A 408 16.00 15.69 20.94
N GLN A 409 15.79 15.58 22.26
CA GLN A 409 16.70 16.17 23.24
C GLN A 409 18.08 15.52 23.13
N LYS A 410 18.14 14.18 22.97
CA LYS A 410 19.40 13.46 22.72
C LYS A 410 20.07 13.87 21.41
N LEU A 411 19.31 14.10 20.35
CA LEU A 411 19.86 14.64 19.11
C LEU A 411 20.48 16.03 19.34
N ILE A 412 19.77 16.92 20.02
CA ILE A 412 20.26 18.27 20.32
C ILE A 412 21.50 18.23 21.21
N GLU A 413 21.51 17.39 22.24
CA GLU A 413 22.68 17.17 23.10
C GLU A 413 23.89 16.64 22.29
N LEU A 414 23.65 15.71 21.38
CA LEU A 414 24.68 15.20 20.48
C LEU A 414 25.22 16.32 19.59
N LEU A 415 24.34 17.08 18.93
CA LEU A 415 24.72 18.18 18.04
C LEU A 415 25.48 19.28 18.79
N ASN A 416 25.04 19.63 20.00
CA ASN A 416 25.73 20.59 20.88
C ASN A 416 27.07 20.07 21.40
N SER A 417 27.29 18.75 21.42
CA SER A 417 28.57 18.15 21.81
C SER A 417 29.62 18.17 20.68
N LEU A 418 29.24 18.53 19.46
CA LEU A 418 30.15 18.61 18.33
C LEU A 418 31.04 19.86 18.46
N ASN A 419 32.33 19.69 18.18
CA ASN A 419 33.31 20.80 18.18
C ASN A 419 33.38 21.55 16.83
N HIS A 420 32.48 21.23 15.91
CA HIS A 420 32.40 21.80 14.57
C HIS A 420 30.93 21.87 14.12
N LYS A 421 30.65 22.65 13.08
CA LYS A 421 29.33 22.69 12.43
C LYS A 421 29.26 21.68 11.29
N LEU A 422 28.12 21.03 11.13
CA LEU A 422 27.88 20.03 10.09
C LEU A 422 27.67 20.69 8.73
N GLU A 423 28.29 20.18 7.68
CA GLU A 423 27.99 20.62 6.31
C GLU A 423 26.93 19.67 5.72
N ILE A 424 25.69 20.17 5.58
CA ILE A 424 24.52 19.40 5.14
C ILE A 424 23.84 20.16 4.00
N THR A 425 23.67 19.52 2.84
CA THR A 425 22.98 20.12 1.67
C THR A 425 21.47 19.99 1.75
N LYS A 426 20.95 18.81 2.10
CA LYS A 426 19.52 18.56 2.28
C LYS A 426 19.21 18.10 3.70
N LEU A 427 18.27 18.77 4.37
CA LEU A 427 17.81 18.41 5.71
C LEU A 427 16.33 18.03 5.67
N VAL A 428 15.99 16.84 6.18
CA VAL A 428 14.60 16.39 6.35
C VAL A 428 14.35 16.09 7.82
N ILE A 429 13.40 16.78 8.43
CA ILE A 429 13.03 16.58 9.84
C ILE A 429 11.56 16.19 9.91
N SER A 430 11.24 15.11 10.62
CA SER A 430 9.85 14.70 10.86
C SER A 430 9.48 14.83 12.33
N GLN A 431 8.26 15.32 12.56
CA GLN A 431 7.63 15.63 13.84
C GLN A 431 8.43 16.56 14.77
N PRO A 432 9.07 17.65 14.27
CA PRO A 432 9.76 18.55 15.18
C PRO A 432 8.80 19.55 15.85
N ARG A 433 9.11 19.89 17.11
CA ARG A 433 8.65 21.16 17.69
C ARG A 433 9.53 22.31 17.19
N ASN A 434 8.97 23.51 17.12
CA ASN A 434 9.62 24.71 16.54
C ASN A 434 11.03 24.99 17.12
N GLU A 435 11.20 24.97 18.44
CA GLU A 435 12.49 25.20 19.12
C GLU A 435 13.58 24.21 18.66
N ARG A 436 13.19 22.98 18.31
CA ARG A 436 14.11 21.90 17.95
C ARG A 436 14.62 22.00 16.51
N VAL A 437 13.81 22.54 15.60
CA VAL A 437 14.28 22.85 14.23
C VAL A 437 15.37 23.90 14.27
N MET A 438 15.19 24.92 15.11
CA MET A 438 16.18 25.99 15.29
C MET A 438 17.52 25.44 15.79
N ASP A 439 17.51 24.55 16.78
CA ASP A 439 18.73 23.96 17.32
C ASP A 439 19.47 23.10 16.30
N ILE A 440 18.74 22.32 15.51
CA ILE A 440 19.34 21.51 14.43
C ILE A 440 19.95 22.44 13.36
N LEU A 441 19.26 23.49 12.94
CA LEU A 441 19.78 24.44 11.96
C LEU A 441 21.03 25.18 12.47
N LYS A 442 21.10 25.54 13.76
CA LYS A 442 22.29 26.17 14.36
C LYS A 442 23.53 25.29 14.31
N ALA A 443 23.36 23.96 14.36
CA ALA A 443 24.44 22.99 14.23
C ALA A 443 24.96 22.84 12.79
N ILE A 444 24.24 23.37 11.80
CA ILE A 444 24.62 23.32 10.38
C ILE A 444 25.50 24.53 10.03
N LYS A 445 26.53 24.30 9.24
CA LYS A 445 27.42 25.34 8.72
C LYS A 445 26.66 26.23 7.75
N THR A 446 26.78 27.53 7.94
CA THR A 446 26.20 28.51 7.02
C THR A 446 26.79 28.32 5.62
N GLY A 447 25.96 28.51 4.59
CA GLY A 447 26.31 28.38 3.18
C GLY A 447 26.26 26.96 2.63
N THR A 448 25.89 25.97 3.45
CA THR A 448 25.87 24.56 3.02
C THR A 448 24.47 24.00 2.75
N LEU A 449 23.45 24.50 3.46
CA LEU A 449 22.07 24.02 3.35
C LEU A 449 21.38 24.62 2.12
N GLU A 450 20.95 23.75 1.20
CA GLU A 450 20.20 24.13 0.00
C GLU A 450 18.72 23.73 0.10
N GLU A 451 18.39 22.58 0.71
CA GLU A 451 17.02 22.08 0.79
C GLU A 451 16.61 21.75 2.23
N LEU A 452 15.48 22.31 2.67
CA LEU A 452 14.88 22.07 3.98
C LEU A 452 13.48 21.47 3.85
N ILE A 453 13.26 20.28 4.41
CA ILE A 453 11.95 19.62 4.48
C ILE A 453 11.56 19.44 5.94
N ILE A 454 10.42 19.99 6.33
CA ILE A 454 9.82 19.84 7.66
C ILE A 454 8.51 19.07 7.51
N ARG A 455 8.38 17.92 8.16
CA ARG A 455 7.15 17.11 8.17
C ARG A 455 6.55 17.12 9.56
N CYS A 456 5.30 17.53 9.70
CA CYS A 456 4.59 17.60 10.97
C CYS A 456 3.35 16.70 10.95
N PHE A 457 2.71 16.52 12.10
CA PHE A 457 1.47 15.76 12.19
C PHE A 457 0.36 16.53 11.48
N PRO A 458 -0.66 15.82 10.94
CA PRO A 458 -1.88 16.47 10.51
C PRO A 458 -2.41 17.32 11.67
N HIS A 459 -2.66 18.61 11.43
CA HIS A 459 -3.17 19.60 12.39
C HIS A 459 -2.15 20.25 13.35
N GLU A 460 -0.85 19.99 13.24
CA GLU A 460 0.15 20.73 14.01
C GLU A 460 0.55 22.03 13.30
N ILE A 461 0.53 23.14 14.06
CA ILE A 461 0.91 24.48 13.61
C ILE A 461 2.42 24.66 13.75
N ILE A 462 3.09 24.91 12.64
CA ILE A 462 4.51 25.28 12.65
C ILE A 462 4.63 26.79 12.86
N ASN A 463 5.44 27.17 13.84
CA ASN A 463 5.87 28.55 14.01
C ASN A 463 7.31 28.67 13.50
N ILE A 464 7.53 29.60 12.57
CA ILE A 464 8.83 29.91 11.98
C ILE A 464 9.55 31.07 12.67
N ASP A 465 8.94 31.65 13.71
CA ASP A 465 9.54 32.71 14.51
C ASP A 465 10.94 32.31 14.98
N GLY A 466 11.92 33.16 14.68
CA GLY A 466 13.34 32.92 14.94
C GLY A 466 14.04 31.97 13.98
N LEU A 467 13.34 31.11 13.22
CA LEU A 467 13.97 30.36 12.10
C LEU A 467 14.36 31.32 10.99
N VAL A 468 13.50 32.31 10.71
CA VAL A 468 13.69 33.32 9.66
C VAL A 468 14.94 34.18 9.84
N ASP A 469 15.46 34.26 11.08
CA ASP A 469 16.66 35.03 11.40
C ASP A 469 17.96 34.27 11.10
N LEU A 470 17.90 32.94 10.99
CA LEU A 470 19.05 32.09 10.76
C LEU A 470 19.58 32.24 9.33
N ASP A 471 20.90 32.34 9.19
CA ASP A 471 21.57 32.35 7.88
C ASP A 471 21.25 31.10 7.06
N GLN A 472 21.10 29.94 7.72
CA GLN A 472 20.74 28.67 7.09
C GLN A 472 19.34 28.73 6.46
N TRP A 473 18.39 29.45 7.06
CA TRP A 473 17.07 29.68 6.48
C TRP A 473 17.14 30.62 5.28
N LYS A 474 17.88 31.73 5.43
CA LYS A 474 18.03 32.76 4.40
C LYS A 474 18.78 32.29 3.15
N GLN A 475 19.66 31.29 3.31
CA GLN A 475 20.51 30.76 2.22
C GLN A 475 19.95 29.49 1.58
N ALA A 476 19.01 28.81 2.25
CA ALA A 476 18.35 27.65 1.66
C ALA A 476 17.54 28.06 0.42
N LYS A 477 17.65 27.25 -0.63
CA LYS A 477 17.01 27.45 -1.93
C LYS A 477 15.61 26.84 -1.97
N THR A 478 15.43 25.69 -1.34
CA THR A 478 14.17 24.94 -1.35
C THR A 478 13.63 24.75 0.05
N LEU A 479 12.33 25.02 0.22
CA LEU A 479 11.59 24.74 1.45
C LEU A 479 10.34 23.91 1.17
N THR A 480 10.16 22.81 1.90
CA THR A 480 8.92 22.03 1.91
C THR A 480 8.42 21.86 3.34
N ILE A 481 7.18 22.26 3.59
CA ILE A 481 6.51 22.06 4.87
C ILE A 481 5.28 21.18 4.67
N VAL A 482 5.35 19.96 5.20
CA VAL A 482 4.26 18.97 5.23
C VAL A 482 3.56 19.09 6.59
N GLY A 483 2.79 20.16 6.77
CA GLY A 483 2.05 20.55 7.96
C GLY A 483 1.19 21.78 7.64
N VAL A 484 0.26 22.18 8.52
CA VAL A 484 -0.64 23.32 8.24
C VAL A 484 -0.03 24.60 8.80
N PHE A 485 0.29 25.55 7.91
CA PHE A 485 0.79 26.87 8.28
C PHE A 485 -0.38 27.87 8.45
N PRO A 486 -0.53 28.51 9.61
CA PRO A 486 -1.77 29.19 9.97
C PRO A 486 -1.91 30.60 9.39
N ASP A 487 -0.80 31.31 9.11
CA ASP A 487 -0.82 32.72 8.70
C ASP A 487 0.19 33.01 7.58
N PHE A 488 0.04 32.32 6.45
CA PHE A 488 0.94 32.49 5.31
C PHE A 488 0.87 33.90 4.71
N SER A 489 -0.33 34.47 4.62
CA SER A 489 -0.54 35.75 3.93
C SER A 489 0.24 36.89 4.57
N HIS A 490 0.27 37.00 5.91
CA HIS A 490 1.04 38.06 6.57
C HIS A 490 2.55 37.79 6.60
N GLN A 491 2.96 36.52 6.50
CA GLN A 491 4.36 36.10 6.64
C GLN A 491 5.05 35.77 5.32
N PHE A 492 4.40 35.99 4.17
CA PHE A 492 4.93 35.66 2.85
C PHE A 492 6.34 36.23 2.59
N HIS A 493 6.62 37.43 3.12
CA HIS A 493 7.91 38.09 2.97
C HIS A 493 9.11 37.29 3.52
N HIS A 494 8.87 36.31 4.41
CA HIS A 494 9.89 35.38 4.92
C HIS A 494 10.20 34.19 4.00
N PHE A 495 9.44 34.02 2.93
CA PHE A 495 9.53 32.88 2.01
C PHE A 495 9.89 33.27 0.58
N ARG A 496 9.87 34.56 0.25
CA ARG A 496 10.05 35.06 -1.13
C ARG A 496 11.43 34.76 -1.74
N HIS A 497 12.43 34.47 -0.93
CA HIS A 497 13.80 34.19 -1.39
C HIS A 497 13.99 32.75 -1.86
N PHE A 498 13.08 31.82 -1.53
CA PHE A 498 13.19 30.42 -1.96
C PHE A 498 12.95 30.29 -3.47
N GLU A 499 13.81 29.50 -4.12
CA GLU A 499 13.71 29.07 -5.52
C GLU A 499 12.51 28.11 -5.69
N SER A 500 12.34 27.18 -4.75
CA SER A 500 11.20 26.25 -4.69
C SER A 500 10.54 26.26 -3.32
N LEU A 501 9.23 26.52 -3.27
CA LEU A 501 8.44 26.56 -2.04
C LEU A 501 7.23 25.61 -2.11
N GLU A 502 7.06 24.76 -1.11
CA GLU A 502 5.88 23.90 -0.99
C GLU A 502 5.30 23.95 0.43
N LEU A 503 4.08 24.46 0.57
CA LEU A 503 3.41 24.65 1.86
C LEU A 503 1.96 24.17 1.81
N SER A 504 1.45 23.63 2.92
CA SER A 504 0.01 23.55 3.16
C SER A 504 -0.38 24.66 4.12
N VAL A 505 -1.40 25.45 3.77
CA VAL A 505 -1.79 26.65 4.52
C VAL A 505 -3.27 26.61 4.87
N ASN A 506 -3.70 27.33 5.90
CA ASN A 506 -5.13 27.47 6.20
C ASN A 506 -5.84 28.19 5.07
N ASP A 507 -5.40 29.40 4.78
CA ASP A 507 -5.97 30.26 3.77
C ASP A 507 -4.89 31.06 3.03
N ILE A 508 -5.27 31.58 1.88
CA ILE A 508 -4.45 32.49 1.09
C ILE A 508 -5.32 33.65 0.61
N SER A 509 -4.84 34.88 0.82
CA SER A 509 -5.55 36.09 0.37
C SER A 509 -5.17 36.47 -1.06
N ILE A 510 -6.01 37.28 -1.73
CA ILE A 510 -5.70 37.79 -3.07
C ILE A 510 -4.47 38.72 -3.04
N ASN A 511 -4.31 39.50 -1.97
CA ASN A 511 -3.17 40.38 -1.78
C ASN A 511 -1.87 39.58 -1.67
N ALA A 512 -1.87 38.49 -0.89
CA ALA A 512 -0.71 37.60 -0.83
C ALA A 512 -0.37 37.00 -2.20
N MET A 513 -1.36 36.66 -3.02
CA MET A 513 -1.11 36.20 -4.41
C MET A 513 -0.52 37.30 -5.30
N MET A 514 -0.90 38.56 -5.12
CA MET A 514 -0.29 39.70 -5.84
C MET A 514 1.14 39.95 -5.37
N ASP A 515 1.39 39.86 -4.07
CA ASP A 515 2.74 39.97 -3.49
C ASP A 515 3.64 38.85 -4.02
N MET A 516 3.12 37.62 -4.09
CA MET A 516 3.80 36.46 -4.70
C MET A 516 4.11 36.71 -6.17
N LYS A 517 3.12 37.13 -6.95
CA LYS A 517 3.31 37.47 -8.37
C LYS A 517 4.44 38.48 -8.55
N THR A 518 4.44 39.55 -7.75
CA THR A 518 5.47 40.60 -7.80
C THR A 518 6.83 40.04 -7.41
N ALA A 519 6.93 39.43 -6.22
CA ALA A 519 8.19 38.95 -5.66
C ALA A 519 8.85 37.86 -6.52
N PHE A 520 8.06 36.95 -7.11
CA PHE A 520 8.59 35.89 -7.97
C PHE A 520 8.92 36.38 -9.39
N SER A 521 8.29 37.47 -9.86
CA SER A 521 8.71 38.11 -11.12
C SER A 521 10.08 38.79 -10.99
N GLU A 522 10.46 39.21 -9.77
CA GLU A 522 11.74 39.84 -9.47
C GLU A 522 12.84 38.83 -9.11
N ASN A 523 12.50 37.56 -8.90
CA ASN A 523 13.44 36.52 -8.49
C ASN A 523 13.91 35.69 -9.70
N PRO A 524 15.14 35.89 -10.21
CA PRO A 524 15.63 35.18 -11.40
C PRO A 524 15.87 33.69 -11.18
N ASN A 525 15.92 33.24 -9.92
CA ASN A 525 16.13 31.84 -9.58
C ASN A 525 14.82 31.13 -9.18
N PHE A 526 13.66 31.79 -9.30
CA PHE A 526 12.37 31.18 -8.97
C PHE A 526 12.06 30.03 -9.93
N ASP A 527 11.83 28.84 -9.37
CA ASP A 527 11.44 27.62 -10.08
C ASP A 527 9.95 27.34 -9.89
N ARG A 528 9.50 27.19 -8.63
CA ARG A 528 8.11 26.78 -8.36
C ARG A 528 7.60 27.16 -6.98
N CYS A 529 6.29 27.41 -6.89
CA CYS A 529 5.59 27.57 -5.63
C CYS A 529 4.29 26.75 -5.62
N ILE A 530 4.16 25.85 -4.64
CA ILE A 530 2.98 25.03 -4.42
C ILE A 530 2.38 25.39 -3.07
N ILE A 531 1.28 26.14 -3.09
CA ILE A 531 0.48 26.42 -1.91
C ILE A 531 -0.76 25.53 -1.95
N ARG A 532 -0.99 24.77 -0.88
CA ARG A 532 -2.21 23.97 -0.68
C ARG A 532 -3.07 24.60 0.40
N PRO A 533 -3.91 25.60 0.05
CA PRO A 533 -4.78 26.23 1.02
C PRO A 533 -6.02 25.39 1.29
N THR A 534 -6.54 25.46 2.52
CA THR A 534 -7.90 24.98 2.82
C THR A 534 -8.96 25.95 2.28
N ILE A 535 -8.65 27.25 2.27
CA ILE A 535 -9.54 28.33 1.80
C ILE A 535 -8.80 29.25 0.81
N ARG A 536 -9.41 29.56 -0.34
CA ARG A 536 -8.82 30.48 -1.35
C ARG A 536 -9.89 31.33 -2.05
N PRO A 537 -9.51 32.45 -2.68
CA PRO A 537 -10.43 33.24 -3.50
C PRO A 537 -10.93 32.45 -4.72
N PRO A 538 -12.12 32.76 -5.26
CA PRO A 538 -12.64 32.14 -6.47
C PRO A 538 -11.68 32.30 -7.65
N THR A 539 -11.63 31.31 -8.54
CA THR A 539 -10.72 31.33 -9.71
C THR A 539 -10.96 32.53 -10.62
N SER A 540 -12.20 33.01 -10.75
CA SER A 540 -12.54 34.21 -11.51
C SER A 540 -11.89 35.47 -10.91
N VAL A 541 -11.96 35.63 -9.59
CA VAL A 541 -11.33 36.75 -8.87
C VAL A 541 -9.81 36.68 -9.00
N ILE A 542 -9.22 35.49 -8.88
CA ILE A 542 -7.77 35.30 -9.09
C ILE A 542 -7.38 35.72 -10.51
N LYS A 543 -8.12 35.25 -11.52
CA LYS A 543 -7.86 35.60 -12.92
C LYS A 543 -7.90 37.11 -13.16
N GLU A 544 -8.97 37.76 -12.73
CA GLU A 544 -9.18 39.19 -12.94
C GLU A 544 -8.13 40.03 -12.21
N GLN A 545 -7.92 39.77 -10.92
CA GLN A 545 -7.06 40.58 -10.06
C GLN A 545 -5.57 40.39 -10.37
N LEU A 546 -5.15 39.18 -10.76
CA LEU A 546 -3.76 38.94 -11.18
C LEU A 546 -3.51 39.30 -12.65
N GLY A 547 -4.55 39.61 -13.43
CA GLY A 547 -4.45 39.94 -14.86
C GLY A 547 -3.99 38.76 -15.72
N LEU A 548 -4.48 37.54 -15.41
CA LEU A 548 -4.01 36.31 -16.04
C LEU A 548 -4.69 36.07 -17.40
N THR A 549 -3.89 35.67 -18.38
CA THR A 549 -4.37 35.23 -19.69
C THR A 549 -4.70 33.74 -19.68
N ASP A 550 -5.79 33.34 -20.35
CA ASP A 550 -6.18 31.92 -20.44
C ASP A 550 -5.22 31.14 -21.32
N VAL A 551 -4.82 29.95 -20.86
CA VAL A 551 -4.10 28.97 -21.67
C VAL A 551 -5.01 27.75 -21.84
N SER A 552 -5.33 27.36 -23.09
CA SER A 552 -6.31 26.31 -23.38
C SER A 552 -5.72 24.90 -23.27
N HIS A 553 -6.05 24.14 -22.22
CA HIS A 553 -6.02 22.65 -22.17
C HIS A 553 -6.95 22.08 -21.06
N GLY A 554 -7.30 20.79 -21.15
CA GLY A 554 -8.39 20.12 -20.42
C GLY A 554 -8.18 19.75 -18.94
N THR A 555 -9.29 19.26 -18.36
CA THR A 555 -9.59 18.62 -17.05
C THR A 555 -8.76 18.96 -15.79
N GLY A 556 -9.43 19.58 -14.80
CA GLY A 556 -9.04 19.57 -13.38
C GLY A 556 -8.48 20.89 -12.84
N PHE A 557 -7.89 21.74 -13.67
CA PHE A 557 -7.25 23.00 -13.25
C PHE A 557 -7.59 24.16 -14.20
N TYR A 558 -7.50 25.38 -13.68
CA TYR A 558 -7.38 26.63 -14.41
C TYR A 558 -5.89 26.93 -14.55
N ILE A 559 -5.47 27.25 -15.76
CA ILE A 559 -4.10 27.64 -16.07
C ILE A 559 -4.14 29.08 -16.57
N GLY A 560 -3.54 29.98 -15.81
CA GLY A 560 -3.42 31.39 -16.16
C GLY A 560 -1.97 31.79 -16.33
N ARG A 561 -1.66 32.56 -17.38
CA ARG A 561 -0.31 33.04 -17.65
C ARG A 561 -0.18 34.54 -17.41
N TRP A 562 0.90 34.93 -16.75
CA TRP A 562 1.34 36.32 -16.62
C TRP A 562 2.71 36.48 -17.26
N ASN A 563 2.82 37.35 -18.27
CA ASN A 563 4.11 37.66 -18.89
C ASN A 563 4.82 38.73 -18.05
N ILE A 564 6.10 38.50 -17.73
CA ILE A 564 6.89 39.46 -16.96
C ILE A 564 7.24 40.62 -17.90
N PRO A 565 6.94 41.88 -17.53
CA PRO A 565 7.32 43.03 -18.36
C PRO A 565 8.82 43.02 -18.65
N ASP A 566 9.19 43.27 -19.91
CA ASP A 566 10.58 43.33 -20.37
C ASP A 566 11.39 42.02 -20.20
N SER A 567 10.73 40.87 -20.04
CA SER A 567 11.34 39.54 -20.06
C SER A 567 10.62 38.58 -21.04
N GLU A 568 11.36 37.60 -21.57
CA GLU A 568 10.75 36.47 -22.29
C GLU A 568 10.14 35.43 -21.33
N ASP A 569 10.44 35.56 -20.03
CA ASP A 569 9.93 34.70 -18.98
C ASP A 569 8.47 35.05 -18.59
N HIS A 570 7.77 34.04 -18.07
CA HIS A 570 6.39 34.17 -17.65
C HIS A 570 6.13 33.35 -16.39
N LEU A 571 5.14 33.77 -15.62
CA LEU A 571 4.61 33.00 -14.49
C LEU A 571 3.37 32.21 -14.92
N GLU A 572 3.37 30.91 -14.63
CA GLU A 572 2.20 30.03 -14.80
C GLU A 572 1.50 29.78 -13.46
N PHE A 573 0.21 30.10 -13.42
CA PHE A 573 -0.65 29.86 -12.28
C PHE A 573 -1.55 28.65 -12.55
N LEU A 574 -1.31 27.55 -11.83
CA LEU A 574 -2.15 26.35 -11.88
C LEU A 574 -3.08 26.31 -10.67
N VAL A 575 -4.38 26.52 -10.89
CA VAL A 575 -5.40 26.61 -9.84
C VAL A 575 -6.44 25.50 -10.00
N SER A 576 -6.59 24.60 -9.02
CA SER A 576 -7.56 23.50 -9.08
C SER A 576 -9.01 23.98 -9.27
N LYS A 577 -9.75 23.41 -10.23
CA LYS A 577 -11.17 23.70 -10.51
C LYS A 577 -12.06 22.96 -9.51
N SER A 578 -12.29 23.54 -8.34
CA SER A 578 -13.40 23.15 -7.48
C SER A 578 -14.69 23.85 -7.96
N ALA A 579 -15.65 23.05 -8.45
CA ALA A 579 -17.04 23.31 -8.87
C ALA A 579 -17.33 24.50 -9.82
N ILE A 580 -18.06 24.19 -10.88
CA ILE A 580 -18.29 24.95 -12.12
C ILE A 580 -19.56 25.80 -12.02
N TYR A 581 -19.51 27.05 -12.50
CA TYR A 581 -20.67 27.87 -12.87
C TYR A 581 -21.28 27.36 -14.19
N THR A 582 -22.58 27.05 -14.23
CA THR A 582 -23.35 26.83 -15.47
C THR A 582 -24.51 27.86 -15.52
N PRO A 583 -24.79 28.53 -16.67
CA PRO A 583 -25.90 29.48 -16.79
C PRO A 583 -27.28 28.79 -16.69
N MET A 584 -28.20 29.37 -15.92
CA MET A 584 -29.50 28.77 -15.57
C MET A 584 -30.63 29.05 -16.59
N SER A 585 -30.33 29.62 -17.77
CA SER A 585 -31.35 29.95 -18.77
C SER A 585 -32.11 28.73 -19.31
N LYS A 586 -31.46 27.56 -19.44
CA LYS A 586 -32.11 26.30 -19.86
C LYS A 586 -33.04 25.67 -18.82
N PHE A 587 -33.02 26.14 -17.57
CA PHE A 587 -33.82 25.57 -16.48
C PHE A 587 -35.29 26.01 -16.58
N LEU A 588 -35.55 27.27 -16.97
CA LEU A 588 -36.91 27.79 -17.13
C LEU A 588 -37.69 27.08 -18.24
N ASP A 589 -37.00 26.61 -19.28
CA ASP A 589 -37.59 25.83 -20.37
C ASP A 589 -38.26 24.53 -19.88
N ASN A 590 -37.74 23.95 -18.79
CA ASN A 590 -38.22 22.68 -18.23
C ASN A 590 -39.15 22.86 -17.01
N HIS A 591 -39.20 24.06 -16.42
CA HIS A 591 -39.95 24.35 -15.19
C HIS A 591 -40.78 25.65 -15.31
N PRO A 592 -41.88 25.63 -16.08
CA PRO A 592 -42.64 26.82 -16.45
C PRO A 592 -43.27 27.58 -15.25
N THR A 593 -43.40 26.93 -14.09
CA THR A 593 -43.93 27.54 -12.86
C THR A 593 -42.86 28.12 -11.92
N ALA A 594 -41.57 27.94 -12.23
CA ALA A 594 -40.47 28.39 -11.37
C ALA A 594 -40.39 29.91 -11.25
N LEU A 595 -40.69 30.63 -12.34
CA LEU A 595 -40.73 32.09 -12.38
C LEU A 595 -41.84 32.65 -11.47
N GLU A 596 -43.03 32.05 -11.52
CA GLU A 596 -44.16 32.43 -10.67
C GLU A 596 -43.87 32.14 -9.19
N ALA A 597 -43.20 31.02 -8.87
CA ALA A 597 -42.82 30.66 -7.51
C ALA A 597 -41.79 31.64 -6.91
N LEU A 598 -40.81 32.08 -7.70
CA LEU A 598 -39.82 33.10 -7.29
C LEU A 598 -40.49 34.45 -7.02
N ILE A 599 -41.37 34.88 -7.92
CA ILE A 599 -42.12 36.13 -7.76
C ILE A 599 -43.04 36.07 -6.53
N LEU A 600 -43.71 34.94 -6.28
CA LEU A 600 -44.55 34.74 -5.09
C LEU A 600 -43.73 34.78 -3.79
N TYR A 601 -42.54 34.16 -3.77
CA TYR A 601 -41.64 34.24 -2.62
C TYR A 601 -41.23 35.69 -2.32
N ASP A 602 -40.96 36.46 -3.36
CA ASP A 602 -40.59 37.87 -3.26
C ASP A 602 -41.75 38.75 -2.77
N ILE A 603 -42.97 38.50 -3.25
CA ILE A 603 -44.19 39.17 -2.79
C ILE A 603 -44.44 38.88 -1.30
N GLU A 604 -44.29 37.62 -0.85
CA GLU A 604 -44.41 37.22 0.56
C GLU A 604 -43.34 37.87 1.45
N LYS A 605 -42.17 38.20 0.88
CA LYS A 605 -41.11 39.00 1.51
C LYS A 605 -41.36 40.51 1.46
N TRP A 606 -42.51 40.96 0.96
CA TRP A 606 -42.87 42.37 0.76
C TRP A 606 -41.85 43.11 -0.13
N ARG A 607 -41.25 42.42 -1.11
CA ARG A 607 -40.32 43.03 -2.07
C ARG A 607 -41.09 43.86 -3.10
N THR A 608 -40.41 44.81 -3.73
CA THR A 608 -40.94 45.63 -4.83
C THR A 608 -40.66 44.93 -6.17
N ALA A 609 -41.51 45.19 -7.18
CA ALA A 609 -41.34 44.61 -8.52
C ALA A 609 -39.93 44.86 -9.09
N ASP A 610 -39.43 46.09 -9.00
CA ASP A 610 -38.06 46.48 -9.42
C ASP A 610 -36.95 45.64 -8.76
N ARG A 611 -37.07 45.38 -7.44
CA ARG A 611 -36.07 44.59 -6.73
C ARG A 611 -36.12 43.11 -7.13
N SER A 612 -37.33 42.58 -7.30
CA SER A 612 -37.54 41.21 -7.75
C SER A 612 -37.07 40.99 -9.18
N TYR A 613 -37.27 41.97 -10.05
CA TYR A 613 -36.77 41.96 -11.42
C TYR A 613 -35.24 41.92 -11.46
N ARG A 614 -34.56 42.76 -10.66
CA ARG A 614 -33.09 42.74 -10.57
C ARG A 614 -32.55 41.41 -10.06
N ASN A 615 -33.14 40.85 -9.00
CA ASN A 615 -32.74 39.52 -8.49
C ASN A 615 -32.92 38.43 -9.54
N LEU A 616 -33.98 38.52 -10.37
CA LEU A 616 -34.22 37.62 -11.47
C LEU A 616 -33.18 37.78 -12.58
N CYS A 617 -32.88 39.01 -13.01
CA CYS A 617 -31.86 39.26 -14.03
C CYS A 617 -30.47 38.75 -13.60
N GLU A 618 -30.12 38.87 -12.31
CA GLU A 618 -28.90 38.26 -11.74
C GLU A 618 -28.93 36.71 -11.74
N LEU A 619 -30.13 36.12 -11.71
CA LEU A 619 -30.36 34.68 -11.61
C LEU A 619 -30.26 33.96 -12.97
N ILE A 620 -30.91 34.51 -14.00
CA ILE A 620 -31.17 33.84 -15.29
C ILE A 620 -30.64 34.61 -16.52
N GLY A 621 -30.12 35.83 -16.33
CA GLY A 621 -29.64 36.71 -17.40
C GLY A 621 -30.69 37.72 -17.85
N GLU A 622 -30.24 38.90 -18.29
CA GLU A 622 -31.09 40.06 -18.65
C GLU A 622 -32.05 39.78 -19.84
N ASP A 623 -31.81 38.74 -20.63
CA ASP A 623 -32.60 38.41 -21.83
C ASP A 623 -33.77 37.43 -21.58
N ALA A 624 -34.00 37.00 -20.33
CA ALA A 624 -34.94 35.90 -20.06
C ALA A 624 -36.42 36.32 -19.96
N ILE A 625 -36.72 37.56 -19.58
CA ILE A 625 -38.07 38.17 -19.60
C ILE A 625 -37.92 39.70 -19.67
N SER A 626 -38.79 40.39 -20.41
CA SER A 626 -38.77 41.86 -20.43
C SER A 626 -39.27 42.44 -19.11
N GLU A 627 -38.81 43.64 -18.73
CA GLU A 627 -39.26 44.33 -17.52
C GLU A 627 -40.79 44.54 -17.53
N GLU A 628 -41.35 44.84 -18.70
CA GLU A 628 -42.78 45.07 -18.90
C GLU A 628 -43.61 43.80 -18.66
N ASP A 629 -43.16 42.66 -19.21
CA ASP A 629 -43.80 41.36 -19.01
C ASP A 629 -43.67 40.88 -17.55
N PHE A 630 -42.51 41.13 -16.94
CA PHE A 630 -42.26 40.81 -15.53
C PHE A 630 -43.20 41.61 -14.62
N GLU A 631 -43.35 42.92 -14.84
CA GLU A 631 -44.25 43.77 -14.05
C GLU A 631 -45.71 43.35 -14.19
N GLU A 632 -46.15 42.95 -15.39
CA GLU A 632 -47.51 42.45 -15.60
C GLU A 632 -47.76 41.15 -14.82
N LEU A 633 -46.81 40.21 -14.87
CA LEU A 633 -46.85 38.97 -14.11
C LEU A 633 -46.86 39.23 -12.59
N TYR A 634 -46.01 40.14 -12.12
CA TYR A 634 -45.93 40.57 -10.72
C TYR A 634 -47.26 41.15 -10.22
N ARG A 635 -47.87 42.05 -11.01
CA ARG A 635 -49.19 42.66 -10.70
C ARG A 635 -50.31 41.62 -10.68
N LYS A 636 -50.26 40.65 -11.59
CA LYS A 636 -51.25 39.55 -11.66
C LYS A 636 -51.19 38.66 -10.43
N LEU A 637 -49.99 38.30 -9.98
CA LEU A 637 -49.77 37.44 -8.80
C LEU A 637 -50.14 38.15 -7.48
N ILE A 638 -49.96 39.47 -7.36
CA ILE A 638 -50.47 40.25 -6.21
C ILE A 638 -52.00 40.20 -6.11
N LYS A 639 -52.72 40.22 -7.25
CA LYS A 639 -54.19 40.25 -7.28
C LYS A 639 -54.84 38.87 -7.17
N GLY A 640 -54.12 37.79 -7.48
CA GLY A 640 -54.62 36.42 -7.46
C GLY A 640 -54.42 35.73 -6.11
N LYS A 641 -55.50 35.43 -5.37
CA LYS A 641 -55.44 34.50 -4.23
C LYS A 641 -55.49 33.05 -4.72
N LYS A 642 -54.35 32.33 -4.75
CA LYS A 642 -54.24 30.93 -4.30
C LYS A 642 -52.80 30.37 -4.32
N THR A 643 -52.58 29.58 -3.28
CA THR A 643 -51.49 28.64 -2.95
C THR A 643 -50.88 27.87 -4.13
N HIS A 644 -49.72 28.31 -4.61
CA HIS A 644 -48.76 27.41 -5.26
C HIS A 644 -47.83 26.82 -4.18
N PRO A 645 -47.43 25.54 -4.28
CA PRO A 645 -46.38 24.99 -3.43
C PRO A 645 -45.09 25.78 -3.68
N LEU A 646 -44.58 26.46 -2.65
CA LEU A 646 -43.26 27.09 -2.73
C LEU A 646 -42.20 25.99 -2.80
N ASP A 647 -41.39 25.99 -3.85
CA ASP A 647 -40.22 25.12 -3.96
C ASP A 647 -39.13 25.64 -3.01
N LEU A 648 -38.78 24.82 -2.02
CA LEU A 648 -37.75 25.12 -1.02
C LEU A 648 -36.41 25.49 -1.66
N ARG A 649 -36.04 24.86 -2.77
CA ARG A 649 -34.75 25.06 -3.44
C ARG A 649 -34.69 26.43 -4.12
N LEU A 650 -35.80 26.88 -4.70
CA LEU A 650 -35.91 28.22 -5.31
C LEU A 650 -35.90 29.33 -4.25
N CYS A 651 -36.53 29.12 -3.09
CA CYS A 651 -36.48 30.04 -1.95
C CYS A 651 -35.05 30.19 -1.40
N ILE A 652 -34.35 29.06 -1.21
CA ILE A 652 -32.96 29.03 -0.76
C ILE A 652 -32.06 29.76 -1.77
N LEU A 653 -32.25 29.51 -3.05
CA LEU A 653 -31.46 30.14 -4.12
C LEU A 653 -31.66 31.67 -4.15
N SER A 654 -32.90 32.16 -3.99
CA SER A 654 -33.20 33.60 -3.87
C SER A 654 -32.47 34.24 -2.68
N ASP A 655 -32.44 33.57 -1.53
CA ASP A 655 -31.74 34.08 -0.34
C ASP A 655 -30.20 34.03 -0.48
N VAL A 656 -29.66 33.03 -1.18
CA VAL A 656 -28.22 32.91 -1.47
C VAL A 656 -27.73 34.06 -2.36
N ILE A 657 -28.52 34.47 -3.36
CA ILE A 657 -28.20 35.59 -4.27
C ILE A 657 -28.13 36.90 -3.51
N GLU A 658 -29.07 37.11 -2.58
CA GLU A 658 -29.06 38.26 -1.68
C GLU A 658 -27.96 38.19 -0.60
N ARG A 659 -27.05 37.21 -0.68
CA ARG A 659 -25.94 36.99 0.26
C ARG A 659 -26.40 36.87 1.72
N LYS A 660 -27.62 36.35 1.95
CA LYS A 660 -28.08 36.08 3.31
C LYS A 660 -27.23 34.98 3.93
N SER A 661 -27.08 34.99 5.25
CA SER A 661 -26.50 33.86 5.96
C SER A 661 -27.46 32.67 5.96
N SER A 662 -26.91 31.45 5.99
CA SER A 662 -27.70 30.20 6.06
C SER A 662 -28.68 30.20 7.23
N SER A 663 -28.27 30.73 8.39
CA SER A 663 -29.11 30.87 9.57
C SER A 663 -30.31 31.79 9.34
N GLN A 664 -30.11 32.93 8.67
CA GLN A 664 -31.20 33.86 8.38
C GLN A 664 -32.14 33.29 7.32
N SER A 665 -31.60 32.68 6.26
CA SER A 665 -32.40 32.05 5.20
C SER A 665 -33.25 30.89 5.74
N PHE A 666 -32.72 30.09 6.68
CA PHE A 666 -33.47 29.02 7.32
C PHE A 666 -34.68 29.54 8.12
N ILE A 667 -34.47 30.57 8.94
CA ILE A 667 -35.54 31.20 9.74
C ILE A 667 -36.63 31.78 8.82
N ASP A 668 -36.19 32.46 7.77
CA ASP A 668 -37.02 33.12 6.79
C ASP A 668 -37.89 32.14 6.00
N THR A 669 -37.29 31.03 5.58
CA THR A 669 -37.94 29.98 4.79
C THR A 669 -38.91 29.16 5.66
N ASN A 670 -38.54 28.85 6.90
CA ASN A 670 -39.43 28.18 7.86
C ASN A 670 -40.67 29.01 8.21
N LYS A 671 -40.54 30.34 8.32
CA LYS A 671 -41.68 31.24 8.60
C LYS A 671 -42.72 31.25 7.47
N ILE A 672 -42.27 31.12 6.23
CA ILE A 672 -43.10 31.24 5.02
C ILE A 672 -43.76 29.90 4.69
N ILE A 673 -43.03 28.79 4.73
CA ILE A 673 -43.52 27.49 4.24
C ILE A 673 -44.59 26.86 5.15
N ARG A 674 -44.76 27.30 6.40
CA ARG A 674 -45.86 26.95 7.34
C ARG A 674 -46.24 25.45 7.46
N SER A 675 -45.41 24.52 6.98
CA SER A 675 -45.62 23.08 7.08
C SER A 675 -44.37 22.35 7.57
N LYS A 676 -44.56 21.52 8.61
CA LYS A 676 -43.73 20.41 9.13
C LYS A 676 -42.25 20.38 8.75
N ASP A 677 -41.39 20.55 9.77
CA ASP A 677 -40.01 20.05 9.89
C ASP A 677 -39.19 20.05 8.59
N ILE A 678 -38.82 21.24 8.09
CA ILE A 678 -37.71 21.34 7.14
C ILE A 678 -36.45 20.83 7.86
N ASP A 679 -35.92 19.69 7.41
CA ASP A 679 -34.68 19.14 7.95
C ASP A 679 -33.55 20.14 7.72
N TYR A 680 -32.95 20.63 8.80
CA TYR A 680 -31.86 21.59 8.74
C TYR A 680 -30.65 21.04 7.96
N GLN A 681 -30.41 19.73 7.98
CA GLN A 681 -29.32 19.11 7.22
C GLN A 681 -29.62 19.14 5.72
N GLU A 682 -30.86 18.86 5.31
CA GLU A 682 -31.29 18.96 3.92
C GLU A 682 -31.29 20.42 3.44
N PHE A 683 -31.82 21.34 4.24
CA PHE A 683 -31.74 22.78 3.98
C PHE A 683 -30.29 23.24 3.83
N LYS A 684 -29.43 22.87 4.78
CA LYS A 684 -28.03 23.29 4.78
C LYS A 684 -27.26 22.69 3.61
N PHE A 685 -27.54 21.43 3.25
CA PHE A 685 -27.00 20.82 2.05
C PHE A 685 -27.37 21.62 0.81
N TRP A 686 -28.65 21.95 0.60
CA TRP A 686 -29.07 22.75 -0.56
C TRP A 686 -28.54 24.19 -0.51
N PHE A 687 -28.54 24.82 0.66
CA PHE A 687 -27.98 26.17 0.86
C PHE A 687 -26.50 26.19 0.51
N ASP A 688 -25.69 25.28 1.06
CA ASP A 688 -24.27 25.17 0.75
C ASP A 688 -24.06 24.84 -0.73
N THR A 689 -24.81 23.88 -1.29
CA THR A 689 -24.70 23.46 -2.69
C THR A 689 -24.98 24.62 -3.67
N LEU A 690 -26.01 25.41 -3.40
CA LEU A 690 -26.39 26.59 -4.19
C LEU A 690 -25.45 27.77 -3.93
N PHE A 691 -24.96 27.94 -2.69
CA PHE A 691 -24.00 28.98 -2.29
C PHE A 691 -22.61 28.76 -2.92
N TYR A 692 -22.17 27.50 -3.03
CA TYR A 692 -20.89 27.14 -3.64
C TYR A 692 -20.98 26.92 -5.17
N GLY A 693 -22.14 27.21 -5.79
CA GLY A 693 -22.24 27.42 -7.23
C GLY A 693 -22.81 26.28 -8.07
N SER A 694 -23.29 25.18 -7.47
CA SER A 694 -24.03 24.15 -8.22
C SER A 694 -25.48 24.60 -8.39
N ARG A 695 -25.84 25.12 -9.57
CA ARG A 695 -27.20 25.60 -9.92
C ARG A 695 -28.07 24.56 -10.65
N ASP A 696 -27.62 23.29 -10.72
CA ASP A 696 -28.42 22.21 -11.31
C ASP A 696 -29.43 21.67 -10.29
N LEU A 697 -30.67 22.19 -10.36
CA LEU A 697 -31.79 21.81 -9.49
C LEU A 697 -32.40 20.44 -9.83
N ASP A 698 -32.08 19.88 -11.00
CA ASP A 698 -32.55 18.57 -11.52
C ASP A 698 -31.50 17.46 -11.39
N GLN A 699 -30.36 17.74 -10.76
CA GLN A 699 -29.29 16.77 -10.57
C GLN A 699 -29.80 15.57 -9.76
N LYS A 700 -30.06 14.45 -10.43
CA LYS A 700 -30.37 13.18 -9.78
C LYS A 700 -29.20 12.79 -8.89
N THR A 701 -29.47 12.72 -7.60
CA THR A 701 -28.52 12.33 -6.57
C THR A 701 -28.55 10.83 -6.39
N PHE A 702 -27.56 10.29 -5.67
CA PHE A 702 -27.56 8.89 -5.25
C PHE A 702 -28.85 8.48 -4.51
N SER A 703 -29.54 9.44 -3.87
CA SER A 703 -30.80 9.23 -3.15
C SER A 703 -32.01 9.04 -4.06
N ASP A 704 -31.91 9.38 -5.35
CA ASP A 704 -32.99 9.22 -6.33
C ASP A 704 -32.99 7.83 -7.00
N LEU A 705 -32.04 6.96 -6.64
CA LEU A 705 -32.00 5.56 -7.08
C LEU A 705 -33.04 4.73 -6.31
N PRO A 706 -33.72 3.76 -6.97
CA PRO A 706 -34.62 2.83 -6.29
C PRO A 706 -33.90 2.07 -5.16
N PHE A 707 -34.62 1.83 -4.06
CA PHE A 707 -34.10 1.13 -2.88
C PHE A 707 -33.48 -0.23 -3.25
N GLU A 708 -34.10 -0.96 -4.17
CA GLU A 708 -33.64 -2.25 -4.67
C GLU A 708 -32.29 -2.12 -5.38
N THR A 709 -32.10 -1.07 -6.19
CA THR A 709 -30.85 -0.80 -6.90
C THR A 709 -29.72 -0.47 -5.92
N ILE A 710 -29.96 0.39 -4.93
CA ILE A 710 -28.96 0.72 -3.91
C ILE A 710 -28.64 -0.51 -3.07
N SER A 711 -29.63 -1.33 -2.72
CA SER A 711 -29.42 -2.56 -1.94
C SER A 711 -28.53 -3.56 -2.67
N ILE A 712 -28.73 -3.73 -3.98
CA ILE A 712 -27.88 -4.56 -4.83
C ILE A 712 -26.45 -4.00 -4.84
N ILE A 713 -26.29 -2.69 -5.07
CA ILE A 713 -24.97 -2.04 -5.05
C ILE A 713 -24.27 -2.31 -3.71
N VAL A 714 -24.95 -2.06 -2.59
CA VAL A 714 -24.41 -2.27 -1.24
C VAL A 714 -24.04 -3.73 -0.99
N GLU A 715 -24.77 -4.70 -1.55
CA GLU A 715 -24.46 -6.12 -1.42
C GLU A 715 -23.20 -6.54 -2.20
N PHE A 716 -22.87 -5.83 -3.27
CA PHE A 716 -21.63 -6.05 -4.02
C PHE A 716 -20.40 -5.34 -3.43
N LEU A 717 -20.59 -4.42 -2.49
CA LEU A 717 -19.49 -3.69 -1.86
C LEU A 717 -18.72 -4.51 -0.83
N ASP A 718 -17.43 -4.21 -0.69
CA ASP A 718 -16.63 -4.74 0.41
C ASP A 718 -17.11 -4.17 1.75
N PHE A 719 -16.78 -4.85 2.86
CA PHE A 719 -17.27 -4.43 4.17
C PHE A 719 -16.83 -3.01 4.55
N LYS A 720 -15.65 -2.58 4.10
CA LYS A 720 -15.16 -1.22 4.36
C LYS A 720 -16.02 -0.17 3.67
N SER A 721 -16.39 -0.40 2.42
CA SER A 721 -17.27 0.49 1.68
C SER A 721 -18.69 0.45 2.23
N GLN A 722 -19.19 -0.72 2.63
CA GLN A 722 -20.46 -0.84 3.37
C GLN A 722 -20.45 -0.01 4.67
N ALA A 723 -19.39 -0.13 5.49
CA ALA A 723 -19.23 0.61 6.73
C ALA A 723 -19.14 2.12 6.51
N ARG A 724 -18.46 2.56 5.45
CA ARG A 724 -18.42 3.98 5.05
C ARG A 724 -19.80 4.47 4.64
N LEU A 725 -20.51 3.75 3.77
CA LEU A 725 -21.87 4.11 3.35
C LEU A 725 -22.84 4.18 4.52
N ARG A 726 -22.67 3.31 5.52
CA ARG A 726 -23.45 3.30 6.76
C ARG A 726 -23.30 4.61 7.57
N GLN A 727 -22.17 5.29 7.45
CA GLN A 727 -21.90 6.57 8.13
C GLN A 727 -22.44 7.77 7.36
N VAL A 728 -22.70 7.66 6.05
CA VAL A 728 -23.08 8.78 5.18
C VAL A 728 -24.47 9.33 5.50
N SER A 729 -25.50 8.48 5.61
CA SER A 729 -26.88 8.94 5.88
C SER A 729 -27.72 7.90 6.61
N HIS A 730 -28.83 8.32 7.22
CA HIS A 730 -29.79 7.42 7.87
C HIS A 730 -30.43 6.43 6.87
N GLY A 731 -30.70 6.87 5.65
CA GLY A 731 -31.25 6.00 4.59
C GLY A 731 -30.26 4.91 4.18
N LEU A 732 -29.00 5.26 3.94
CA LEU A 732 -27.96 4.30 3.58
C LEU A 732 -27.59 3.38 4.73
N ARG A 733 -27.59 3.88 5.97
CA ARG A 733 -27.46 3.06 7.17
C ARG A 733 -28.52 1.97 7.24
N ASN A 734 -29.79 2.32 7.01
CA ASN A 734 -30.88 1.35 7.01
C ASN A 734 -30.75 0.30 5.90
N ILE A 735 -30.19 0.68 4.74
CA ILE A 735 -29.92 -0.25 3.64
C ILE A 735 -28.77 -1.19 4.02
N VAL A 736 -27.63 -0.64 4.45
CA VAL A 736 -26.46 -1.42 4.87
C VAL A 736 -26.79 -2.41 5.98
N ASP A 737 -27.57 -1.99 6.98
CA ASP A 737 -27.96 -2.83 8.12
C ASP A 737 -28.88 -4.01 7.72
N ARG A 738 -29.49 -3.97 6.51
CA ARG A 738 -30.35 -5.03 5.97
C ARG A 738 -29.66 -5.93 4.94
N VAL A 739 -28.49 -5.54 4.46
CA VAL A 739 -27.71 -6.28 3.47
C VAL A 739 -26.74 -7.24 4.17
N LYS A 740 -26.34 -8.33 3.49
CA LYS A 740 -25.36 -9.27 4.02
C LYS A 740 -23.99 -8.59 4.11
N PRO A 741 -23.34 -8.55 5.29
CA PRO A 741 -21.99 -8.00 5.40
C PRO A 741 -20.99 -8.84 4.59
N SER A 742 -20.10 -8.17 3.86
CA SER A 742 -19.03 -8.83 3.09
C SER A 742 -17.85 -9.21 4.01
N VAL A 743 -18.12 -10.08 4.99
CA VAL A 743 -17.18 -10.55 6.01
C VAL A 743 -17.33 -12.06 6.19
N GLN A 744 -16.22 -12.79 6.07
CA GLN A 744 -16.17 -14.25 6.31
C GLN A 744 -15.34 -14.60 7.53
N HIS A 745 -14.39 -13.75 7.90
CA HIS A 745 -13.57 -13.94 9.09
C HIS A 745 -13.70 -12.74 9.99
N LEU A 746 -13.95 -12.99 11.28
CA LEU A 746 -14.04 -11.97 12.30
C LEU A 746 -13.16 -12.39 13.48
N SER A 747 -12.22 -11.53 13.86
CA SER A 747 -11.35 -11.73 15.01
C SER A 747 -11.44 -10.52 15.92
N PHE A 748 -11.80 -10.76 17.18
CA PHE A 748 -11.71 -9.80 18.25
C PHE A 748 -10.58 -10.21 19.19
N SER A 749 -9.63 -9.31 19.43
CA SER A 749 -8.49 -9.57 20.30
C SER A 749 -8.24 -8.41 21.26
N PHE A 750 -8.01 -8.74 22.52
CA PHE A 750 -7.51 -7.82 23.54
C PHE A 750 -6.06 -8.15 23.88
N TYR A 751 -5.22 -7.13 23.95
CA TYR A 751 -3.84 -7.28 24.43
C TYR A 751 -3.40 -6.04 25.20
N THR A 752 -2.56 -6.27 26.20
CA THR A 752 -1.92 -5.21 26.97
C THR A 752 -0.51 -5.01 26.42
N SER A 753 -0.23 -3.84 25.86
CA SER A 753 1.12 -3.47 25.38
C SER A 753 1.63 -2.31 26.23
N GLY A 754 2.69 -2.55 27.01
CA GLY A 754 3.32 -1.49 27.83
C GLY A 754 2.42 -0.88 28.92
N GLY A 755 1.48 -1.66 29.47
CA GLY A 755 0.52 -1.18 30.48
C GLY A 755 -0.74 -0.52 29.89
N ILE A 756 -0.80 -0.34 28.56
CA ILE A 756 -1.99 0.17 27.87
C ILE A 756 -2.80 -1.00 27.34
N ASN A 757 -4.04 -1.07 27.79
CA ASN A 757 -5.05 -2.00 27.30
C ASN A 757 -5.52 -1.54 25.91
N SER A 758 -5.36 -2.42 24.90
CA SER A 758 -5.71 -2.12 23.51
C SER A 758 -6.63 -3.19 22.93
N PHE A 759 -7.49 -2.77 22.00
CA PHE A 759 -8.42 -3.65 21.29
C PHE A 759 -8.08 -3.70 19.80
N SER A 760 -8.26 -4.87 19.20
CA SER A 760 -8.28 -5.01 17.75
C SER A 760 -9.49 -5.81 17.29
N ILE A 761 -10.22 -5.24 16.33
CA ILE A 761 -11.15 -5.98 15.48
C ILE A 761 -10.45 -6.16 14.14
N SER A 762 -10.36 -7.40 13.70
CA SER A 762 -9.85 -7.76 12.37
C SER A 762 -10.94 -8.49 11.60
N TYR A 763 -11.17 -8.10 10.35
CA TYR A 763 -12.14 -8.76 9.47
C TYR A 763 -11.55 -9.00 8.07
N GLY A 764 -12.01 -10.06 7.39
CA GLY A 764 -11.47 -10.46 6.08
C GLY A 764 -12.37 -11.42 5.29
N LEU A 765 -12.00 -11.61 4.02
CA LEU A 765 -12.68 -12.47 3.03
C LEU A 765 -11.92 -13.77 2.69
N ASN A 766 -10.77 -14.03 3.31
CA ASN A 766 -10.05 -15.30 3.18
C ASN A 766 -9.24 -15.55 4.46
N TYR A 767 -9.18 -16.76 4.99
CA TYR A 767 -8.32 -17.12 6.13
C TYR A 767 -7.60 -18.42 5.79
N ARG A 768 -6.27 -18.35 5.67
CA ARG A 768 -5.40 -19.54 5.61
C ARG A 768 -4.22 -19.40 6.57
N GLY A 769 -4.52 -19.21 7.85
CA GLY A 769 -3.56 -19.31 8.94
C GLY A 769 -3.01 -17.99 9.45
N PHE A 770 -2.27 -18.09 10.57
CA PHE A 770 -1.84 -16.99 11.44
C PHE A 770 -0.88 -15.96 10.81
N TYR A 771 -0.43 -16.14 9.57
CA TYR A 771 0.58 -15.27 8.95
C TYR A 771 0.29 -14.84 7.51
N ASP A 772 -0.90 -15.12 6.96
CA ASP A 772 -1.15 -14.78 5.55
C ASP A 772 -2.62 -14.47 5.28
N VAL A 773 -3.04 -13.23 5.60
CA VAL A 773 -4.17 -12.60 4.89
C VAL A 773 -4.10 -11.07 5.03
N ALA A 774 -4.63 -10.36 4.02
CA ALA A 774 -5.10 -8.99 4.14
C ALA A 774 -6.22 -8.88 5.20
N PHE A 775 -5.83 -8.83 6.48
CA PHE A 775 -6.70 -8.41 7.55
C PHE A 775 -6.77 -6.89 7.54
N TRP A 776 -7.98 -6.35 7.42
CA TRP A 776 -8.22 -4.98 7.83
C TRP A 776 -8.31 -5.00 9.36
N SER A 777 -7.26 -4.54 10.03
CA SER A 777 -7.26 -4.40 11.49
C SER A 777 -7.43 -2.93 11.84
N THR A 778 -8.48 -2.59 12.58
CA THR A 778 -8.55 -1.28 13.25
C THR A 778 -8.02 -1.47 14.67
N ARG A 779 -6.93 -0.75 14.98
CA ARG A 779 -6.29 -0.73 16.30
C ARG A 779 -6.85 0.45 17.09
N TYR A 780 -7.30 0.19 18.31
CA TYR A 780 -7.81 1.23 19.21
C TYR A 780 -6.98 1.20 20.50
N ASP A 781 -6.36 2.34 20.83
CA ASP A 781 -5.60 2.53 22.06
C ASP A 781 -6.54 3.09 23.15
N GLY A 782 -6.60 2.46 24.33
CA GLY A 782 -7.41 2.88 25.49
C GLY A 782 -8.76 2.16 25.68
N GLU A 783 -9.49 2.50 26.75
CA GLU A 783 -10.83 1.98 27.07
C GLU A 783 -11.90 2.62 26.17
N ASN A 784 -11.94 2.22 24.90
CA ASN A 784 -12.86 2.83 23.93
C ASN A 784 -14.12 1.95 23.78
N GLU A 785 -15.22 2.31 24.43
CA GLU A 785 -16.53 1.64 24.30
C GLU A 785 -17.04 1.58 22.85
N GLY A 786 -16.54 2.46 21.97
CA GLY A 786 -16.90 2.47 20.55
C GLY A 786 -16.55 1.17 19.81
N VAL A 787 -15.53 0.42 20.24
CA VAL A 787 -15.10 -0.83 19.60
C VAL A 787 -16.11 -1.95 19.80
N LEU A 788 -16.64 -2.08 21.02
CA LEU A 788 -17.67 -3.06 21.34
C LEU A 788 -18.96 -2.75 20.58
N LYS A 789 -19.27 -1.46 20.36
CA LYS A 789 -20.41 -1.03 19.57
C LYS A 789 -20.28 -1.40 18.09
N ASP A 790 -19.10 -1.26 17.50
CA ASP A 790 -18.84 -1.67 16.11
C ASP A 790 -18.94 -3.19 15.94
N LEU A 791 -18.42 -3.96 16.91
CA LEU A 791 -18.59 -5.42 16.96
C LEU A 791 -20.07 -5.80 17.13
N GLU A 792 -20.79 -5.13 18.01
CA GLU A 792 -22.21 -5.38 18.28
C GLU A 792 -23.05 -5.14 17.02
N ILE A 793 -22.80 -4.05 16.28
CA ILE A 793 -23.47 -3.75 15.01
C ILE A 793 -23.30 -4.90 14.02
N LEU A 794 -22.09 -5.44 13.90
CA LEU A 794 -21.78 -6.58 13.04
C LEU A 794 -22.55 -7.83 13.46
N LEU A 795 -22.42 -8.21 14.74
CA LEU A 795 -23.03 -9.43 15.29
C LEU A 795 -24.56 -9.37 15.30
N ARG A 796 -25.17 -8.18 15.37
CA ARG A 796 -26.62 -8.00 15.29
C ARG A 796 -27.21 -8.26 13.90
N ASN A 797 -26.40 -8.32 12.84
CA ASN A 797 -26.90 -8.58 11.49
C ASN A 797 -27.21 -10.08 11.28
N PRO A 798 -28.49 -10.49 11.14
CA PRO A 798 -28.87 -11.90 11.06
C PRO A 798 -28.45 -12.58 9.74
N LYS A 799 -28.01 -11.80 8.74
CA LYS A 799 -27.48 -12.32 7.48
C LYS A 799 -25.98 -12.63 7.58
N LEU A 800 -25.30 -12.26 8.67
CA LEU A 800 -23.88 -12.54 8.89
C LEU A 800 -23.62 -14.05 8.86
N GLN A 801 -22.62 -14.44 8.08
CA GLN A 801 -22.17 -15.82 7.90
C GLN A 801 -20.65 -15.81 7.95
N LEU A 802 -20.08 -16.47 8.94
CA LEU A 802 -18.64 -16.48 9.18
C LEU A 802 -18.09 -17.87 8.92
N ASP A 803 -17.04 -17.94 8.12
CA ASP A 803 -16.21 -19.12 8.01
C ASP A 803 -15.33 -19.27 9.25
N SER A 804 -14.88 -18.15 9.85
CA SER A 804 -14.12 -18.18 11.12
C SER A 804 -14.53 -17.04 12.06
N LEU A 805 -14.75 -17.38 13.32
CA LEU A 805 -14.96 -16.44 14.42
C LEU A 805 -13.90 -16.68 15.50
N HIS A 806 -13.04 -15.69 15.74
CA HIS A 806 -12.08 -15.69 16.85
C HIS A 806 -12.51 -14.68 17.93
N LEU A 807 -12.72 -15.16 19.15
CA LEU A 807 -13.03 -14.35 20.32
C LEU A 807 -11.94 -14.58 21.37
N GLY A 808 -10.89 -13.74 21.38
CA GLY A 808 -9.71 -13.96 22.21
C GLY A 808 -9.38 -12.80 23.15
N ASN A 809 -9.12 -13.12 24.42
CA ASN A 809 -8.56 -12.20 25.41
C ASN A 809 -7.40 -12.91 26.11
N GLN A 810 -6.33 -12.17 26.44
CA GLN A 810 -5.19 -12.73 27.17
C GLN A 810 -5.26 -12.49 28.69
N THR A 811 -6.07 -11.56 29.22
CA THR A 811 -5.87 -11.14 30.62
C THR A 811 -7.04 -10.48 31.38
N ASP A 812 -8.21 -10.17 30.80
CA ASP A 812 -9.25 -9.35 31.51
C ASP A 812 -10.64 -10.02 31.63
N ALA A 813 -11.00 -10.46 32.85
CA ALA A 813 -12.22 -11.21 33.14
C ALA A 813 -13.53 -10.41 32.96
N GLU A 814 -13.53 -9.09 33.16
CA GLU A 814 -14.73 -8.23 33.05
C GLU A 814 -15.12 -8.04 31.57
N LYS A 815 -14.13 -7.88 30.70
CA LYS A 815 -14.36 -7.66 29.27
C LYS A 815 -14.84 -8.92 28.56
N ASP A 816 -14.39 -10.08 29.02
CA ASP A 816 -14.94 -11.36 28.60
C ASP A 816 -16.43 -11.48 28.95
N GLU A 817 -16.87 -10.95 30.10
CA GLU A 817 -18.30 -10.95 30.46
C GLU A 817 -19.10 -10.06 29.51
N LYS A 818 -18.62 -8.84 29.19
CA LYS A 818 -19.28 -7.95 28.22
C LYS A 818 -19.40 -8.58 26.83
N LEU A 819 -18.38 -9.29 26.34
CA LEU A 819 -18.43 -10.00 25.06
C LEU A 819 -19.47 -11.13 25.08
N ILE A 820 -19.50 -11.90 26.16
CA ILE A 820 -20.44 -13.01 26.32
C ILE A 820 -21.87 -12.50 26.44
N ASP A 821 -22.09 -11.44 27.20
CA ASP A 821 -23.40 -10.79 27.32
C ASP A 821 -23.87 -10.25 25.97
N MET A 822 -22.98 -9.61 25.21
CA MET A 822 -23.29 -9.12 23.86
C MET A 822 -23.71 -10.28 22.95
N VAL A 823 -22.93 -11.36 22.92
CA VAL A 823 -23.21 -12.55 22.10
C VAL A 823 -24.49 -13.27 22.55
N ASN A 824 -24.76 -13.31 23.85
CA ASN A 824 -26.00 -13.88 24.40
C ASN A 824 -27.23 -12.99 24.18
N SER A 825 -27.04 -11.67 24.02
CA SER A 825 -28.12 -10.71 23.75
C SER A 825 -28.62 -10.71 22.31
N LEU A 826 -27.94 -11.44 21.41
CA LEU A 826 -28.32 -11.54 20.02
C LEU A 826 -29.69 -12.23 19.90
N ASN A 827 -30.58 -11.63 19.10
CA ASN A 827 -31.91 -12.19 18.82
C ASN A 827 -31.91 -13.33 17.79
N HIS A 828 -30.73 -13.78 17.38
CA HIS A 828 -30.53 -14.85 16.40
C HIS A 828 -29.24 -15.60 16.73
N LYS A 829 -29.08 -16.80 16.16
CA LYS A 829 -27.86 -17.61 16.28
C LYS A 829 -26.90 -17.31 15.13
N LEU A 830 -25.61 -17.20 15.45
CA LEU A 830 -24.55 -16.95 14.49
C LEU A 830 -24.30 -18.19 13.62
N LYS A 831 -24.17 -18.01 12.30
CA LYS A 831 -23.74 -19.07 11.39
C LYS A 831 -22.22 -19.03 11.30
N VAL A 832 -21.54 -19.97 11.96
CA VAL A 832 -20.08 -20.02 12.08
C VAL A 832 -19.59 -21.43 11.72
N THR A 833 -18.57 -21.52 10.87
CA THR A 833 -17.92 -22.80 10.48
C THR A 833 -16.76 -23.17 11.39
N ARG A 834 -15.88 -22.22 11.73
CA ARG A 834 -14.76 -22.38 12.66
C ARG A 834 -14.88 -21.42 13.84
N PHE A 835 -14.80 -21.93 15.05
CA PHE A 835 -14.78 -21.14 16.27
C PHE A 835 -13.41 -21.25 16.95
N GLU A 836 -12.80 -20.12 17.27
CA GLU A 836 -11.52 -20.05 17.96
C GLU A 836 -11.58 -19.09 19.16
N THR A 837 -10.90 -19.45 20.24
CA THR A 837 -10.74 -18.57 21.40
C THR A 837 -9.40 -18.78 22.11
N GLY A 838 -8.97 -17.75 22.83
CA GLY A 838 -7.78 -17.78 23.68
C GLY A 838 -8.02 -18.57 24.97
N PHE A 839 -7.43 -18.10 26.08
CA PHE A 839 -7.71 -18.65 27.41
C PHE A 839 -9.15 -18.33 27.81
N ILE A 840 -9.96 -19.37 28.05
CA ILE A 840 -11.37 -19.20 28.40
C ILE A 840 -11.79 -20.20 29.48
N LYS A 841 -12.71 -19.79 30.36
CA LYS A 841 -13.39 -20.69 31.30
C LYS A 841 -14.46 -21.52 30.57
N THR A 842 -14.70 -22.73 31.02
CA THR A 842 -15.67 -23.68 30.43
C THR A 842 -17.05 -23.07 30.28
N GLU A 843 -17.57 -22.38 31.30
CA GLU A 843 -18.90 -21.75 31.24
C GLU A 843 -19.00 -20.70 30.12
N LYS A 844 -17.92 -19.94 29.94
CA LYS A 844 -17.82 -18.88 28.95
C LYS A 844 -17.74 -19.45 27.53
N LEU A 845 -17.01 -20.56 27.37
CA LEU A 845 -16.99 -21.34 26.12
C LEU A 845 -18.36 -21.92 25.80
N ILE A 846 -19.05 -22.51 26.79
CA ILE A 846 -20.41 -23.04 26.63
C ILE A 846 -21.37 -21.93 26.19
N ALA A 847 -21.32 -20.75 26.82
CA ALA A 847 -22.15 -19.60 26.44
C ALA A 847 -21.88 -19.17 24.99
N SER A 848 -20.61 -19.04 24.62
CA SER A 848 -20.19 -18.65 23.27
C SER A 848 -20.68 -19.65 22.22
N LEU A 849 -20.50 -20.96 22.44
CA LEU A 849 -20.97 -21.99 21.51
C LEU A 849 -22.49 -22.08 21.42
N LYS A 850 -23.24 -21.78 22.49
CA LYS A 850 -24.72 -21.75 22.46
C LYS A 850 -25.27 -20.68 21.50
N SER A 851 -24.53 -19.59 21.31
CA SER A 851 -24.88 -18.53 20.35
C SER A 851 -24.70 -18.96 18.89
N VAL A 852 -23.88 -19.98 18.64
CA VAL A 852 -23.65 -20.53 17.30
C VAL A 852 -24.79 -21.47 16.92
N LYS A 853 -25.24 -21.38 15.67
CA LYS A 853 -26.30 -22.22 15.12
C LYS A 853 -25.81 -23.69 15.05
N PRO A 854 -26.53 -24.65 15.65
CA PRO A 854 -26.24 -26.06 15.47
C PRO A 854 -26.23 -26.43 13.97
N GLY A 855 -25.31 -27.30 13.58
CA GLY A 855 -25.15 -27.80 12.22
C GLY A 855 -24.28 -26.93 11.31
N THR A 856 -23.81 -25.76 11.76
CA THR A 856 -22.87 -24.94 10.98
C THR A 856 -21.42 -25.12 11.42
N LEU A 857 -21.18 -25.45 12.69
CA LEU A 857 -19.85 -25.50 13.29
C LEU A 857 -19.14 -26.81 12.96
N GLU A 858 -18.01 -26.71 12.25
CA GLU A 858 -17.16 -27.85 11.88
C GLU A 858 -15.87 -27.93 12.71
N GLU A 859 -15.34 -26.80 13.18
CA GLU A 859 -14.04 -26.76 13.87
C GLU A 859 -14.09 -25.90 15.14
N ILE A 860 -13.52 -26.43 16.23
CA ILE A 860 -13.45 -25.77 17.54
C ILE A 860 -12.00 -25.73 18.01
N SER A 861 -11.49 -24.54 18.34
CA SER A 861 -10.14 -24.37 18.84
C SER A 861 -10.11 -23.46 20.07
N PHE A 862 -9.46 -23.90 21.15
CA PHE A 862 -9.49 -23.17 22.42
C PHE A 862 -8.29 -23.46 23.33
N LYS A 863 -8.09 -22.59 24.35
CA LYS A 863 -7.22 -22.85 25.50
C LYS A 863 -8.05 -22.84 26.77
N ILE A 864 -7.90 -23.86 27.60
CA ILE A 864 -8.63 -23.98 28.87
C ILE A 864 -7.64 -24.22 30.01
N ASP A 865 -7.75 -23.41 31.06
CA ASP A 865 -6.94 -23.53 32.29
C ASP A 865 -7.74 -24.16 33.44
N GLU A 866 -8.58 -25.13 33.08
CA GLU A 866 -9.40 -25.91 34.02
C GLU A 866 -9.12 -27.41 33.79
N PRO A 867 -9.40 -28.28 34.78
CA PRO A 867 -9.31 -29.73 34.60
C PRO A 867 -10.14 -30.20 33.40
N MET A 868 -9.66 -31.22 32.69
CA MET A 868 -10.33 -31.73 31.49
C MET A 868 -11.72 -32.31 31.80
N SER A 869 -11.97 -32.73 33.05
CA SER A 869 -13.30 -33.15 33.52
C SER A 869 -14.38 -32.06 33.42
N SER A 870 -13.99 -30.78 33.27
CA SER A 870 -14.95 -29.69 33.03
C SER A 870 -15.64 -29.81 31.65
N ILE A 871 -15.05 -30.55 30.70
CA ILE A 871 -15.61 -30.72 29.35
C ILE A 871 -16.89 -31.56 29.31
N ASP A 872 -17.23 -32.32 30.35
CA ASP A 872 -18.47 -33.13 30.43
C ASP A 872 -19.73 -32.32 30.07
N ARG A 873 -19.77 -31.04 30.46
CA ARG A 873 -20.88 -30.14 30.16
C ARG A 873 -20.84 -29.59 28.74
N LEU A 874 -19.64 -29.35 28.22
CA LEU A 874 -19.40 -28.91 26.86
C LEU A 874 -19.78 -30.00 25.85
N ALA A 875 -19.44 -31.26 26.16
CA ALA A 875 -19.71 -32.43 25.33
C ALA A 875 -21.21 -32.72 25.13
N LYS A 876 -22.09 -32.13 25.96
CA LYS A 876 -23.55 -32.24 25.83
C LYS A 876 -24.13 -31.34 24.74
N LEU A 877 -23.40 -30.33 24.27
CA LEU A 877 -23.87 -29.39 23.25
C LEU A 877 -23.94 -30.06 21.87
N GLU A 878 -25.01 -29.77 21.11
CA GLU A 878 -25.14 -30.24 19.73
C GLU A 878 -24.01 -29.71 18.84
N GLN A 879 -23.53 -28.48 19.10
CA GLN A 879 -22.39 -27.88 18.42
C GLN A 879 -21.10 -28.70 18.61
N TRP A 880 -20.89 -29.28 19.80
CA TRP A 880 -19.71 -30.13 20.07
C TRP A 880 -19.83 -31.49 19.37
N LYS A 881 -21.01 -32.11 19.42
CA LYS A 881 -21.26 -33.42 18.82
C LYS A 881 -21.19 -33.42 17.29
N GLN A 882 -21.52 -32.29 16.67
CA GLN A 882 -21.57 -32.15 15.21
C GLN A 882 -20.27 -31.62 14.61
N ALA A 883 -19.41 -31.00 15.41
CA ALA A 883 -18.10 -30.54 14.96
C ALA A 883 -17.21 -31.74 14.57
N LYS A 884 -16.42 -31.55 13.51
CA LYS A 884 -15.54 -32.55 12.90
C LYS A 884 -14.11 -32.45 13.42
N HIS A 885 -13.68 -31.26 13.82
CA HIS A 885 -12.29 -30.98 14.16
C HIS A 885 -12.20 -30.25 15.50
N VAL A 886 -11.23 -30.64 16.34
CA VAL A 886 -10.98 -29.97 17.62
C VAL A 886 -9.49 -29.81 17.90
N GLU A 887 -9.11 -28.61 18.34
CA GLU A 887 -7.75 -28.27 18.78
C GLU A 887 -7.76 -27.67 20.19
N VAL A 888 -6.97 -28.26 21.09
CA VAL A 888 -6.84 -27.83 22.48
C VAL A 888 -5.39 -27.47 22.74
N TYR A 889 -5.06 -26.19 22.89
CA TYR A 889 -3.67 -25.72 22.98
C TYR A 889 -3.07 -25.77 24.39
N SER A 890 -3.88 -26.00 25.43
CA SER A 890 -3.42 -26.14 26.82
C SER A 890 -2.84 -27.53 27.10
N VAL A 891 -1.89 -27.62 28.03
CA VAL A 891 -1.24 -28.89 28.41
C VAL A 891 -1.97 -29.50 29.60
N HIS A 892 -2.51 -30.70 29.45
CA HIS A 892 -3.30 -31.36 30.49
C HIS A 892 -2.67 -32.67 31.00
N THR A 893 -2.92 -32.96 32.28
CA THR A 893 -2.50 -34.22 32.94
C THR A 893 -3.60 -35.27 32.94
N ASP A 894 -4.86 -34.85 32.84
CA ASP A 894 -6.08 -35.66 32.97
C ASP A 894 -6.84 -35.79 31.64
N PHE A 895 -6.15 -35.66 30.50
CA PHE A 895 -6.75 -35.76 29.17
C PHE A 895 -7.36 -37.15 28.90
N PHE A 896 -6.59 -38.22 29.10
CA PHE A 896 -7.01 -39.58 28.72
C PHE A 896 -8.23 -40.14 29.46
N PRO A 897 -8.41 -39.90 30.77
CA PRO A 897 -9.68 -40.20 31.44
C PRO A 897 -10.91 -39.62 30.72
N ASN A 898 -10.75 -38.49 30.03
CA ASN A 898 -11.81 -37.76 29.33
C ASN A 898 -11.74 -37.94 27.80
N PHE A 899 -10.88 -38.82 27.29
CA PHE A 899 -10.67 -39.04 25.84
C PHE A 899 -11.96 -39.44 25.12
N HIS A 900 -12.89 -40.10 25.82
CA HIS A 900 -14.19 -40.51 25.29
C HIS A 900 -15.06 -39.36 24.77
N HIS A 901 -14.86 -38.13 25.23
CA HIS A 901 -15.52 -36.93 24.69
C HIS A 901 -14.98 -36.47 23.33
N PHE A 902 -13.88 -37.07 22.85
CA PHE A 902 -13.16 -36.68 21.65
C PHE A 902 -13.17 -37.76 20.55
N HIS A 903 -13.71 -38.95 20.83
CA HIS A 903 -13.64 -40.10 19.92
C HIS A 903 -14.32 -39.86 18.57
N HIS A 904 -15.36 -39.02 18.52
CA HIS A 904 -16.18 -38.80 17.33
C HIS A 904 -15.53 -37.85 16.31
N PHE A 905 -14.56 -37.03 16.72
CA PHE A 905 -13.94 -36.05 15.82
C PHE A 905 -13.13 -36.74 14.71
N GLU A 906 -13.23 -36.21 13.50
CA GLU A 906 -12.39 -36.60 12.37
C GLU A 906 -10.93 -36.18 12.58
N SER A 907 -10.70 -35.07 13.29
CA SER A 907 -9.35 -34.69 13.72
C SER A 907 -9.28 -34.09 15.12
N LEU A 908 -8.19 -34.42 15.82
CA LEU A 908 -7.88 -33.96 17.17
C LEU A 908 -6.42 -33.50 17.25
N ARG A 909 -6.19 -32.31 17.79
CA ARG A 909 -4.85 -31.89 18.18
C ARG A 909 -4.82 -31.38 19.61
N THR A 910 -3.87 -31.87 20.39
CA THR A 910 -3.74 -31.48 21.80
C THR A 910 -2.31 -31.61 22.31
N SER A 911 -2.07 -31.10 23.52
CA SER A 911 -0.82 -31.29 24.27
C SER A 911 -1.10 -31.93 25.62
N VAL A 912 -0.34 -32.96 25.97
CA VAL A 912 -0.49 -33.69 27.25
C VAL A 912 0.85 -33.81 27.96
N LYS A 913 0.84 -33.86 29.29
CA LYS A 913 2.08 -34.02 30.07
C LYS A 913 2.71 -35.40 29.87
N SER A 914 1.88 -36.43 29.84
CA SER A 914 2.31 -37.83 29.70
C SER A 914 1.26 -38.65 28.94
N ILE A 915 1.73 -39.68 28.24
CA ILE A 915 0.90 -40.71 27.61
C ILE A 915 1.40 -42.08 28.05
N SER A 916 0.50 -42.98 28.46
CA SER A 916 0.83 -44.35 28.80
C SER A 916 0.70 -45.29 27.60
N MET A 917 1.22 -46.51 27.73
CA MET A 917 1.04 -47.54 26.70
C MET A 917 -0.45 -47.95 26.55
N ASN A 918 -1.22 -47.93 27.64
CA ASN A 918 -2.66 -48.22 27.62
C ASN A 918 -3.46 -47.13 26.88
N ASP A 919 -3.05 -45.87 27.03
CA ASP A 919 -3.66 -44.75 26.31
C ASP A 919 -3.47 -44.90 24.79
N LEU A 920 -2.26 -45.30 24.37
CA LEU A 920 -1.96 -45.57 22.97
C LEU A 920 -2.75 -46.75 22.38
N LEU A 921 -2.94 -47.81 23.17
CA LEU A 921 -3.78 -48.95 22.77
C LEU A 921 -5.24 -48.53 22.63
N THR A 922 -5.75 -47.71 23.57
CA THR A 922 -7.09 -47.13 23.50
C THR A 922 -7.25 -46.29 22.24
N MET A 923 -6.33 -45.37 21.96
CA MET A 923 -6.34 -44.55 20.74
C MET A 923 -6.35 -45.40 19.47
N ARG A 924 -5.48 -46.42 19.38
CA ARG A 924 -5.43 -47.33 18.23
C ARG A 924 -6.79 -48.00 18.00
N ASN A 925 -7.41 -48.53 19.05
CA ASN A 925 -8.68 -49.25 18.92
C ASN A 925 -9.81 -48.30 18.50
N VAL A 926 -9.96 -47.17 19.19
CA VAL A 926 -10.98 -46.14 18.89
C VAL A 926 -10.86 -45.63 17.46
N TYR A 927 -9.65 -45.30 17.00
CA TYR A 927 -9.43 -44.78 15.65
C TYR A 927 -9.50 -45.84 14.55
N SER A 928 -9.34 -47.13 14.91
CA SER A 928 -9.58 -48.23 13.97
C SER A 928 -11.08 -48.37 13.68
N GLU A 929 -11.92 -48.21 14.70
CA GLU A 929 -13.39 -48.30 14.60
C GLU A 929 -14.03 -47.05 13.98
N ASN A 930 -13.47 -45.87 14.23
CA ASN A 930 -13.98 -44.62 13.64
C ASN A 930 -13.60 -44.49 12.16
N VAL A 931 -14.52 -44.83 11.25
CA VAL A 931 -14.33 -44.72 9.79
C VAL A 931 -14.14 -43.29 9.28
N ASN A 932 -14.63 -42.29 10.03
CA ASN A 932 -14.49 -40.87 9.67
C ASN A 932 -13.19 -40.26 10.23
N PHE A 933 -12.44 -40.98 11.06
CA PHE A 933 -11.18 -40.50 11.62
C PHE A 933 -10.15 -40.26 10.52
N LYS A 934 -9.53 -39.08 10.53
CA LYS A 934 -8.49 -38.67 9.57
C LYS A 934 -7.13 -38.54 10.25
N HIS A 935 -7.04 -37.73 11.32
CA HIS A 935 -5.74 -37.42 11.94
C HIS A 935 -5.83 -37.01 13.42
N CYS A 936 -4.92 -37.54 14.23
CA CYS A 936 -4.67 -37.08 15.60
C CYS A 936 -3.20 -36.66 15.77
N SER A 937 -2.95 -35.54 16.46
CA SER A 937 -1.61 -35.08 16.81
C SER A 937 -1.54 -34.72 18.29
N ILE A 938 -0.75 -35.45 19.06
CA ILE A 938 -0.55 -35.22 20.50
C ILE A 938 0.90 -34.82 20.74
N LYS A 939 1.12 -33.58 21.18
CA LYS A 939 2.43 -33.15 21.71
C LYS A 939 2.55 -33.69 23.14
N VAL A 940 3.65 -34.37 23.47
CA VAL A 940 3.82 -35.00 24.79
C VAL A 940 5.26 -34.96 25.25
N THR A 941 5.46 -34.65 26.54
CA THR A 941 6.77 -34.58 27.17
C THR A 941 7.26 -35.95 27.65
N ASN A 942 6.36 -36.79 28.18
CA ASN A 942 6.70 -38.12 28.70
C ASN A 942 5.91 -39.22 28.00
N LYS A 943 6.60 -40.12 27.29
CA LYS A 943 6.01 -41.25 26.56
C LYS A 943 6.87 -42.52 26.69
N PRO A 944 6.30 -43.72 26.46
CA PRO A 944 7.08 -44.95 26.44
C PRO A 944 8.16 -44.92 25.35
N LEU A 945 9.20 -45.73 25.52
CA LEU A 945 10.26 -45.88 24.52
C LEU A 945 9.66 -46.31 23.17
N THR A 946 10.14 -45.74 22.06
CA THR A 946 9.60 -45.99 20.72
C THR A 946 9.56 -47.49 20.37
N ARG A 947 10.59 -48.26 20.74
CA ARG A 947 10.63 -49.73 20.55
C ARG A 947 9.49 -50.46 21.28
N VAL A 948 9.16 -50.01 22.50
CA VAL A 948 8.06 -50.58 23.27
C VAL A 948 6.72 -50.25 22.62
N ILE A 949 6.57 -49.04 22.06
CA ILE A 949 5.36 -48.64 21.34
C ILE A 949 5.19 -49.48 20.07
N GLU A 950 6.25 -49.65 19.29
CA GLU A 950 6.30 -50.50 18.10
C GLU A 950 5.85 -51.93 18.39
N GLU A 951 6.51 -52.59 19.36
CA GLU A 951 6.20 -53.97 19.75
C GLU A 951 4.75 -54.13 20.24
N ARG A 952 4.29 -53.22 21.11
CA ARG A 952 2.98 -53.34 21.78
C ARG A 952 1.81 -52.93 20.90
N LEU A 953 1.99 -51.99 19.97
CA LEU A 953 0.95 -51.62 19.00
C LEU A 953 0.92 -52.59 17.81
N GLY A 954 1.97 -53.40 17.62
CA GLY A 954 2.10 -54.31 16.47
C GLY A 954 2.35 -53.54 15.17
N LEU A 955 3.26 -52.57 15.21
CA LEU A 955 3.58 -51.72 14.06
C LEU A 955 4.57 -52.42 13.14
N ALA A 956 4.26 -52.47 11.83
CA ALA A 956 5.24 -52.83 10.82
C ALA A 956 6.12 -51.61 10.48
N GLU A 957 7.44 -51.78 10.52
CA GLU A 957 8.41 -50.75 10.14
C GLU A 957 8.28 -50.43 8.65
N LEU A 958 8.14 -49.14 8.31
CA LEU A 958 8.21 -48.65 6.94
C LEU A 958 9.65 -48.16 6.69
N ARG A 959 10.43 -48.90 5.89
CA ARG A 959 11.70 -48.38 5.35
C ARG A 959 11.38 -47.25 4.36
N GLU A 960 12.13 -46.15 4.44
CA GLU A 960 11.97 -44.97 3.58
C GLU A 960 12.00 -45.35 2.09
N GLU A 961 10.84 -45.55 1.49
CA GLU A 961 10.64 -45.34 0.07
C GLU A 961 10.17 -43.89 -0.12
N ASN A 962 10.83 -43.19 -1.04
CA ASN A 962 10.72 -41.76 -1.34
C ASN A 962 9.29 -41.27 -1.67
N HIS A 963 8.41 -41.20 -0.68
CA HIS A 963 7.14 -40.49 -0.78
C HIS A 963 7.29 -39.10 -0.15
N VAL A 964 7.56 -38.12 -0.99
CA VAL A 964 7.41 -36.69 -0.67
C VAL A 964 5.94 -36.41 -0.35
N MET A 965 5.59 -36.49 0.94
CA MET A 965 4.26 -36.10 1.44
C MET A 965 4.19 -34.57 1.54
N PHE A 966 3.70 -33.93 0.49
CA PHE A 966 3.17 -32.57 0.56
C PHE A 966 1.79 -32.59 1.22
N GLU A 967 1.70 -32.12 2.47
CA GLU A 967 0.45 -31.57 3.01
C GLU A 967 0.77 -30.51 4.06
N PHE A 968 0.22 -29.31 3.84
CA PHE A 968 0.43 -28.08 4.61
C PHE A 968 -0.07 -28.20 6.06
N ASN A 969 0.80 -28.00 7.05
CA ASN A 969 0.49 -27.25 8.28
C ASN A 969 1.73 -27.00 9.17
N PHE A 970 1.71 -25.85 9.83
CA PHE A 970 2.70 -25.27 10.76
C PHE A 970 3.34 -26.27 11.75
N ASP A 971 4.55 -26.78 11.46
CA ASP A 971 5.52 -27.27 12.46
C ASP A 971 6.92 -27.54 11.85
N PHE A 972 7.24 -27.02 10.65
CA PHE A 972 8.43 -27.47 9.90
C PHE A 972 9.77 -26.89 10.37
N PHE A 973 9.80 -25.98 11.36
CA PHE A 973 11.04 -25.29 11.74
C PHE A 973 11.93 -26.03 12.78
N LEU A 974 11.62 -27.26 13.20
CA LEU A 974 12.45 -28.01 14.18
C LEU A 974 12.59 -29.52 13.93
N ARG A 975 12.63 -30.01 12.67
CA ARG A 975 12.83 -31.45 12.41
C ARG A 975 14.29 -31.83 12.11
N GLY A 976 14.97 -32.32 13.15
CA GLY A 976 16.14 -33.19 13.00
C GLY A 976 15.72 -34.64 12.70
N ARG A 977 16.50 -35.34 11.86
CA ARG A 977 16.33 -36.70 11.29
C ARG A 977 16.15 -37.85 12.32
N SER A 978 15.06 -37.90 13.10
CA SER A 978 14.84 -38.99 14.09
C SER A 978 13.36 -39.34 14.40
N SER A 979 12.48 -39.33 13.40
CA SER A 979 11.08 -39.80 13.54
C SER A 979 10.95 -41.28 13.13
N TYR A 980 10.27 -42.09 13.96
CA TYR A 980 9.89 -43.46 13.63
C TYR A 980 8.52 -43.48 12.95
N PHE A 981 8.38 -44.26 11.87
CA PHE A 981 7.12 -44.46 11.16
C PHE A 981 6.68 -45.93 11.22
N GLY A 982 5.52 -46.16 11.83
CA GLY A 982 4.95 -47.50 11.96
C GLY A 982 3.55 -47.61 11.37
N ARG A 983 3.28 -48.71 10.67
CA ARG A 983 1.97 -49.02 10.08
C ARG A 983 1.23 -50.07 10.90
N TYR A 984 -0.01 -49.79 11.25
CA TYR A 984 -0.97 -50.75 11.81
C TYR A 984 -2.10 -50.99 10.81
N ASN A 985 -2.21 -52.22 10.31
CA ASN A 985 -3.32 -52.59 9.42
C ASN A 985 -4.61 -52.76 10.23
N ILE A 986 -5.68 -52.08 9.82
CA ILE A 986 -6.98 -52.24 10.46
C ILE A 986 -7.57 -53.57 9.96
N PRO A 987 -7.93 -54.52 10.86
CA PRO A 987 -8.55 -55.77 10.46
C PRO A 987 -9.79 -55.53 9.59
N ASP A 988 -9.94 -56.33 8.52
CA ASP A 988 -11.09 -56.29 7.61
C ASP A 988 -11.34 -54.94 6.90
N SER A 989 -10.33 -54.07 6.86
CA SER A 989 -10.37 -52.78 6.18
C SER A 989 -9.21 -52.64 5.20
N LYS A 990 -9.44 -51.90 4.10
CA LYS A 990 -8.34 -51.44 3.24
C LYS A 990 -7.54 -50.30 3.88
N ASP A 991 -8.07 -49.71 4.95
CA ASP A 991 -7.40 -48.65 5.67
C ASP A 991 -6.34 -49.18 6.66
N TYR A 992 -5.36 -48.33 6.95
CA TYR A 992 -4.37 -48.55 7.98
C TYR A 992 -4.14 -47.27 8.77
N LEU A 993 -3.68 -47.42 10.01
CA LEU A 993 -3.22 -46.32 10.85
C LEU A 993 -1.71 -46.17 10.69
N LEU A 994 -1.26 -44.97 10.34
CA LEU A 994 0.14 -44.57 10.26
C LEU A 994 0.51 -43.78 11.52
N PHE A 995 1.47 -44.29 12.28
CA PHE A 995 2.03 -43.64 13.46
C PHE A 995 3.36 -42.97 13.10
N ASP A 996 3.45 -41.64 13.28
CA ASP A 996 4.69 -40.85 13.27
C ASP A 996 5.04 -40.51 14.72
N ILE A 997 6.13 -41.09 15.22
CA ILE A 997 6.58 -40.97 16.60
C ILE A 997 7.94 -40.27 16.58
N ASP A 998 8.00 -39.06 17.11
CA ASP A 998 9.24 -38.30 17.24
C ASP A 998 9.51 -37.94 18.72
N LYS A 999 10.52 -37.12 18.98
CA LYS A 999 10.85 -36.66 20.33
C LYS A 999 9.85 -35.64 20.90
N PHE A 1000 9.00 -35.06 20.07
CA PHE A 1000 8.07 -33.99 20.42
C PHE A 1000 6.62 -34.48 20.56
N GLY A 1001 6.28 -35.66 20.04
CA GLY A 1001 4.95 -36.21 20.19
C GLY A 1001 4.65 -37.47 19.39
N ILE A 1002 3.35 -37.74 19.24
CA ILE A 1002 2.80 -38.86 18.49
C ILE A 1002 1.72 -38.34 17.55
N LYS A 1003 1.83 -38.70 16.28
CA LYS A 1003 0.88 -38.37 15.22
C LYS A 1003 0.30 -39.66 14.66
N VAL A 1004 -1.02 -39.76 14.59
CA VAL A 1004 -1.74 -40.90 14.00
C VAL A 1004 -2.54 -40.41 12.81
N ARG A 1005 -2.48 -41.12 11.68
CA ARG A 1005 -3.26 -40.80 10.47
C ARG A 1005 -3.92 -42.07 9.95
N ARG A 1006 -5.19 -41.99 9.56
CA ARG A 1006 -5.83 -43.06 8.79
C ARG A 1006 -5.51 -42.86 7.32
N LYS A 1007 -5.12 -43.92 6.62
CA LYS A 1007 -4.83 -43.92 5.19
C LYS A 1007 -5.46 -45.15 4.54
N SER A 1008 -5.96 -45.02 3.32
CA SER A 1008 -6.30 -46.19 2.50
C SER A 1008 -5.04 -46.77 1.89
N ALA A 1009 -4.93 -48.09 1.91
CA ALA A 1009 -3.92 -48.84 1.16
C ALA A 1009 -4.14 -48.75 -0.36
#